data_AF-A0A371J551-F1
#
_entry.id   AF-A0A371J551-F1
#
_cell.length_a   1.000
_cell.length_b   1.000
_cell.length_c   1.000
_cell.angle_alpha   90.00
_cell.angle_beta   90.00
_cell.angle_gamma   90.00
#
_symmetry.space_group_name_H-M   'P 1'
#
loop_
_entity.id
_entity.type
_entity.pdbx_description
1 polymer ?
#
loop_
_entity_poly.entity_id
_entity_poly.type
_entity_poly.pdbx_seq_one_letter_code
_entity_poly.pdbx_strand_id
1 'polypeptide(L)'
;MEKFKLYQSGIHYSNIYFKEDGVYHEKLDIYSNEFEEIAILSEDDNKYYNENYRINIYELKKKLKSYSDTFKKSYKINEKFDTEYKEVYSKLDDFTYVQRNKKFPLDIVVVDNNVVGFICVSRENCTVLIEEGYESYTPLKMWEENIPNEKLYGIRFDGTYMVKMRDGISLSTDVFLPINVEENIPTILIRTPYGKELIHSTYYKYIQRGYAVVIQDVRGRNLSEGVWDPCVHEREDGEDTLNWIASQSWSNKRVGMIGGSYLGYVQWAAASSGNPYLKALVSIVTSGSPFIDLPRRGGSLLSGVMAWAFAVSEKKFNPSLMMRDDWDEILNIRPLKNISKIALGYDIPFFNKWIDHKDHDSYWETQNWHSRKEKIKVPALIVSGWYDDDHMGTTQALDIIKDYDKNNRKAVLGPWLHGANTTRDINEVEFGNNAIRYDLDYYYLSWFDNKLKLIDNKIDKGEPVEYYTVGDNKWKTSTNWPINNTITKTLYLNSNKDAKTSLGDGRLVEECLNDGYDAFNYNPDNPAPHIIDMSENEIASPGNYVDVEKRDDILCYTTEAFKEEMTITGCVVVNFFASSSAKDTDWVVRLTDVDKEGNSTKLVDGVLCAKYRNNFTEPEFMEEGKVYKFTIKTTNISNTFKVGNKMRLSITSSAKNFIFPHSNTLNGYDSNEYITAENTIYHGKEFPSNISFEVEIDS
;
A
#
# COMPACT_ATOMS: atom_id res chain seq x y z
N MET A 1 23.23 -21.53 -29.07
CA MET A 1 23.18 -21.61 -27.60
C MET A 1 22.53 -20.32 -27.17
N GLU A 2 21.24 -20.38 -26.83
CA GLU A 2 20.50 -19.18 -26.43
C GLU A 2 21.02 -18.79 -25.04
N LYS A 3 21.75 -17.67 -25.00
CA LYS A 3 22.29 -17.09 -23.78
C LYS A 3 21.32 -16.01 -23.33
N PHE A 4 20.68 -16.22 -22.20
CA PHE A 4 19.85 -15.23 -21.55
C PHE A 4 20.66 -14.48 -20.50
N LYS A 5 20.46 -13.18 -20.40
CA LYS A 5 21.04 -12.32 -19.37
C LYS A 5 19.96 -11.92 -18.39
N LEU A 6 20.24 -12.10 -17.11
CA LEU A 6 19.39 -11.69 -16.00
C LEU A 6 19.85 -10.33 -15.50
N TYR A 7 18.98 -9.35 -15.62
CA TYR A 7 19.14 -8.02 -15.07
C TYR A 7 18.16 -7.77 -13.94
N GLN A 8 18.55 -6.93 -12.98
CA GLN A 8 17.61 -6.35 -12.02
C GLN A 8 18.00 -4.89 -11.77
N SER A 9 17.04 -3.98 -11.91
CA SER A 9 17.29 -2.53 -11.81
C SER A 9 18.49 -2.08 -12.65
N GLY A 10 18.54 -2.53 -13.92
CA GLY A 10 19.60 -2.21 -14.88
C GLY A 10 20.94 -2.94 -14.69
N ILE A 11 21.17 -3.63 -13.57
CA ILE A 11 22.44 -4.34 -13.30
C ILE A 11 22.37 -5.78 -13.83
N HIS A 12 23.39 -6.21 -14.57
CA HIS A 12 23.53 -7.57 -15.07
C HIS A 12 24.07 -8.52 -13.98
N TYR A 13 23.25 -9.47 -13.51
CA TYR A 13 23.59 -10.35 -12.39
C TYR A 13 23.91 -11.79 -12.78
N SER A 14 23.46 -12.27 -13.95
CA SER A 14 23.73 -13.66 -14.34
C SER A 14 23.54 -13.90 -15.82
N ASN A 15 24.40 -14.72 -16.43
CA ASN A 15 24.10 -15.37 -17.70
C ASN A 15 23.46 -16.73 -17.43
N ILE A 16 22.35 -17.05 -18.10
CA ILE A 16 21.61 -18.30 -18.01
C ILE A 16 21.64 -18.99 -19.37
N TYR A 17 21.94 -20.29 -19.37
CA TYR A 17 22.06 -21.10 -20.57
C TYR A 17 21.10 -22.28 -20.51
N PHE A 18 20.09 -22.26 -21.37
CA PHE A 18 19.18 -23.39 -21.55
C PHE A 18 19.78 -24.38 -22.56
N LYS A 19 20.11 -25.59 -22.10
CA LYS A 19 20.61 -26.68 -22.94
C LYS A 19 19.71 -27.92 -22.86
N GLU A 20 19.87 -28.84 -23.80
CA GLU A 20 19.11 -30.10 -23.80
C GLU A 20 19.42 -30.94 -22.55
N ASP A 21 20.68 -30.97 -22.12
CA ASP A 21 21.20 -31.76 -21.00
C ASP A 21 21.01 -31.10 -19.62
N GLY A 22 20.73 -29.79 -19.55
CA GLY A 22 20.65 -29.08 -18.27
C GLY A 22 20.39 -27.59 -18.38
N VAL A 23 20.42 -26.89 -17.24
CA VAL A 23 20.52 -25.42 -17.19
C VAL A 23 21.85 -25.10 -16.54
N TYR A 24 22.57 -24.16 -17.15
CA TYR A 24 23.84 -23.67 -16.62
C TYR A 24 23.70 -22.18 -16.35
N HIS A 25 24.49 -21.66 -15.43
CA HIS A 25 24.56 -20.24 -15.15
C HIS A 25 26.00 -19.76 -14.95
N GLU A 26 26.20 -18.48 -15.19
CA GLU A 26 27.39 -17.71 -14.83
C GLU A 26 26.88 -16.58 -13.93
N LYS A 27 27.15 -16.63 -12.63
CA LYS A 27 26.59 -15.68 -11.66
C LYS A 27 27.58 -14.56 -11.37
N LEU A 28 27.10 -13.34 -11.22
CA LEU A 28 27.91 -12.24 -10.71
C LEU A 28 28.19 -12.47 -9.23
N ASP A 29 29.46 -12.59 -8.86
CA ASP A 29 29.89 -12.43 -7.48
C ASP A 29 29.83 -10.94 -7.14
N ILE A 30 28.82 -10.56 -6.36
CA ILE A 30 28.57 -9.17 -5.96
C ILE A 30 29.70 -8.58 -5.08
N TYR A 31 30.55 -9.40 -4.48
CA TYR A 31 31.63 -8.93 -3.61
C TYR A 31 32.86 -8.50 -4.44
N SER A 32 33.26 -9.30 -5.42
CA SER A 32 34.33 -8.96 -6.38
C SER A 32 33.84 -8.09 -7.54
N ASN A 33 32.55 -8.14 -7.86
CA ASN A 33 31.93 -7.62 -9.08
C ASN A 33 32.47 -8.28 -10.36
N GLU A 34 32.82 -9.57 -10.26
CA GLU A 34 33.27 -10.41 -11.37
C GLU A 34 32.31 -11.60 -11.56
N PHE A 35 32.21 -12.10 -12.78
CA PHE A 35 31.41 -13.29 -13.06
C PHE A 35 32.17 -14.55 -12.63
N GLU A 36 31.48 -15.43 -11.91
CA GLU A 36 31.96 -16.76 -11.54
C GLU A 36 32.08 -17.67 -12.77
N GLU A 37 32.77 -18.80 -12.64
CA GLU A 37 32.83 -19.78 -13.73
C GLU A 37 31.44 -20.40 -14.01
N ILE A 38 31.21 -20.81 -15.26
CA ILE A 38 29.95 -21.45 -15.66
C ILE A 38 29.76 -22.75 -14.87
N ALA A 39 28.65 -22.85 -14.14
CA ALA A 39 28.27 -24.02 -13.36
C ALA A 39 26.90 -24.56 -13.79
N ILE A 40 26.61 -25.81 -13.41
CA ILE A 40 25.24 -26.36 -13.50
C ILE A 40 24.40 -25.63 -12.46
N LEU A 41 23.28 -25.03 -12.87
CA LEU A 41 22.33 -24.39 -11.97
C LEU A 41 21.70 -25.49 -11.10
N SER A 42 21.78 -25.38 -9.78
CA SER A 42 21.20 -26.33 -8.81
C SER A 42 19.78 -25.94 -8.37
N GLU A 43 19.10 -26.81 -7.59
CA GLU A 43 17.79 -26.45 -6.99
C GLU A 43 17.90 -25.27 -6.00
N ASP A 44 19.00 -25.18 -5.25
CA ASP A 44 19.24 -24.06 -4.33
C ASP A 44 19.47 -22.76 -5.10
N ASP A 45 20.16 -22.82 -6.24
CA ASP A 45 20.28 -21.67 -7.15
C ASP A 45 18.92 -21.27 -7.72
N ASN A 46 18.12 -22.24 -8.18
CA ASN A 46 16.78 -21.97 -8.69
C ASN A 46 15.88 -21.29 -7.63
N LYS A 47 15.96 -21.75 -6.38
CA LYS A 47 15.29 -21.13 -5.24
C LYS A 47 15.80 -19.71 -5.01
N TYR A 48 17.12 -19.50 -5.02
CA TYR A 48 17.74 -18.18 -4.92
C TYR A 48 17.24 -17.23 -6.02
N TYR A 49 17.15 -17.68 -7.28
CA TYR A 49 16.62 -16.88 -8.38
C TYR A 49 15.15 -16.51 -8.18
N ASN A 50 14.34 -17.48 -7.75
CA ASN A 50 12.91 -17.24 -7.50
C ASN A 50 12.69 -16.26 -6.34
N GLU A 51 13.44 -16.38 -5.25
CA GLU A 51 13.29 -15.53 -4.06
C GLU A 51 13.78 -14.10 -4.30
N ASN A 52 14.92 -13.92 -4.98
CA ASN A 52 15.56 -12.61 -5.14
C ASN A 52 15.17 -11.88 -6.43
N TYR A 53 14.80 -12.61 -7.47
CA TYR A 53 14.51 -12.04 -8.79
C TYR A 53 13.11 -12.34 -9.31
N ARG A 54 12.31 -13.15 -8.59
CA ARG A 54 10.96 -13.58 -8.99
C ARG A 54 10.91 -14.37 -10.30
N ILE A 55 12.02 -15.04 -10.64
CA ILE A 55 12.11 -15.91 -11.82
C ILE A 55 12.49 -17.32 -11.38
N ASN A 56 11.57 -18.26 -11.59
CA ASN A 56 11.83 -19.70 -11.45
C ASN A 56 12.39 -20.23 -12.78
N ILE A 57 13.71 -20.42 -12.85
CA ILE A 57 14.44 -20.76 -14.08
C ILE A 57 14.06 -22.16 -14.59
N TYR A 58 13.89 -23.13 -13.70
CA TYR A 58 13.49 -24.49 -14.09
C TYR A 58 12.04 -24.56 -14.56
N GLU A 59 11.12 -23.85 -13.93
CA GLU A 59 9.75 -23.73 -14.40
C GLU A 59 9.72 -23.06 -15.79
N LEU A 60 10.51 -22.01 -15.97
CA LEU A 60 10.63 -21.32 -17.24
C LEU A 60 11.16 -22.24 -18.35
N LYS A 61 12.21 -23.03 -18.09
CA LYS A 61 12.73 -24.02 -19.06
C LYS A 61 11.63 -24.98 -19.54
N LYS A 62 10.75 -25.42 -18.64
CA LYS A 62 9.63 -26.33 -18.97
C LYS A 62 8.60 -25.63 -19.87
N LYS A 63 8.34 -24.34 -19.65
CA LYS A 63 7.32 -23.56 -20.35
C LYS A 63 7.81 -22.93 -21.66
N LEU A 64 9.12 -22.71 -21.83
CA LEU A 64 9.69 -21.93 -22.94
C LEU A 64 9.24 -22.42 -24.32
N LYS A 65 9.30 -23.73 -24.57
CA LYS A 65 8.84 -24.33 -25.84
C LYS A 65 7.36 -24.02 -26.11
N SER A 66 6.52 -24.10 -25.08
CA SER A 66 5.08 -23.82 -25.18
C SER A 66 4.80 -22.37 -25.53
N TYR A 67 5.53 -21.44 -24.89
CA TYR A 67 5.44 -20.02 -25.22
C TYR A 67 5.87 -19.77 -26.66
N SER A 68 7.02 -20.30 -27.08
CA SER A 68 7.50 -20.15 -28.46
C SER A 68 6.52 -20.74 -29.48
N ASP A 69 5.96 -21.92 -29.22
CA ASP A 69 4.98 -22.57 -30.08
C ASP A 69 3.69 -21.74 -30.22
N THR A 70 3.25 -21.10 -29.13
CA THR A 70 2.09 -20.21 -29.11
C THR A 70 2.27 -19.09 -30.14
N PHE A 71 3.36 -18.33 -30.05
CA PHE A 71 3.61 -17.20 -30.96
C PHE A 71 3.95 -17.61 -32.40
N LYS A 72 4.55 -18.80 -32.61
CA LYS A 72 4.86 -19.32 -33.96
C LYS A 72 3.61 -19.82 -34.72
N LYS A 73 2.62 -20.37 -34.02
CA LYS A 73 1.42 -20.95 -34.65
C LYS A 73 0.35 -19.91 -35.00
N SER A 74 0.42 -18.73 -34.42
CA SER A 74 -0.66 -17.74 -34.47
C SER A 74 -0.22 -16.42 -35.12
N TYR A 75 -0.48 -16.29 -36.42
CA TYR A 75 -0.36 -15.00 -37.13
C TYR A 75 -1.36 -13.91 -36.63
N LYS A 76 -2.11 -14.16 -35.54
CA LYS A 76 -3.26 -13.34 -35.07
C LYS A 76 -3.40 -13.27 -33.54
N ILE A 77 -2.36 -13.40 -32.72
CA ILE A 77 -2.46 -13.02 -31.29
C ILE A 77 -2.43 -11.49 -31.23
N ASN A 78 -3.57 -10.87 -31.53
CA ASN A 78 -3.62 -9.43 -31.64
C ASN A 78 -3.85 -8.75 -30.28
N GLU A 79 -4.50 -9.42 -29.31
CA GLU A 79 -4.85 -8.75 -28.04
C GLU A 79 -4.80 -9.60 -26.76
N LYS A 80 -5.38 -10.82 -26.69
CA LYS A 80 -5.40 -11.67 -25.48
C LYS A 80 -5.36 -13.17 -25.84
N PHE A 81 -4.67 -13.99 -25.06
CA PHE A 81 -4.60 -15.44 -25.25
C PHE A 81 -4.31 -16.20 -23.94
N ASP A 82 -4.65 -17.49 -23.94
CA ASP A 82 -4.33 -18.41 -22.84
C ASP A 82 -3.22 -19.38 -23.26
N THR A 83 -2.35 -19.74 -22.31
CA THR A 83 -1.35 -20.80 -22.50
C THR A 83 -1.92 -22.17 -22.12
N GLU A 84 -1.24 -23.26 -22.51
CA GLU A 84 -1.61 -24.61 -22.04
C GLU A 84 -1.52 -24.77 -20.51
N TYR A 85 -0.82 -23.85 -19.83
CA TYR A 85 -0.69 -23.78 -18.38
C TYR A 85 -1.79 -22.95 -17.71
N LYS A 86 -2.85 -22.58 -18.44
CA LYS A 86 -3.96 -21.73 -17.97
C LYS A 86 -3.52 -20.34 -17.51
N GLU A 87 -2.43 -19.84 -18.07
CA GLU A 87 -1.99 -18.47 -17.84
C GLU A 87 -2.61 -17.57 -18.91
N VAL A 88 -3.08 -16.41 -18.49
CA VAL A 88 -3.72 -15.44 -19.38
C VAL A 88 -2.75 -14.31 -19.69
N TYR A 89 -2.57 -14.00 -20.96
CA TYR A 89 -1.70 -12.91 -21.43
C TYR A 89 -2.46 -11.94 -22.32
N SER A 90 -2.12 -10.65 -22.23
CA SER A 90 -2.66 -9.60 -23.10
C SER A 90 -1.56 -8.68 -23.63
N LYS A 91 -1.73 -8.17 -24.86
CA LYS A 91 -0.75 -7.31 -25.52
C LYS A 91 -0.67 -5.95 -24.83
N LEU A 92 0.51 -5.55 -24.36
CA LEU A 92 0.76 -4.22 -23.80
C LEU A 92 1.24 -3.25 -24.90
N ASP A 93 2.25 -3.67 -25.65
CA ASP A 93 2.86 -2.91 -26.74
C ASP A 93 3.33 -3.87 -27.84
N ASP A 94 4.09 -3.39 -28.83
CA ASP A 94 4.53 -4.20 -29.96
C ASP A 94 5.43 -5.39 -29.62
N PHE A 95 6.08 -5.36 -28.45
CA PHE A 95 7.01 -6.40 -28.02
C PHE A 95 6.55 -7.13 -26.76
N THR A 96 5.68 -6.53 -25.95
CA THR A 96 5.39 -7.05 -24.61
C THR A 96 3.96 -7.59 -24.50
N TYR A 97 3.85 -8.80 -23.99
CA TYR A 97 2.60 -9.44 -23.57
C TYR A 97 2.60 -9.62 -22.05
N VAL A 98 1.62 -9.04 -21.37
CA VAL A 98 1.57 -9.00 -19.92
C VAL A 98 0.74 -10.14 -19.35
N GLN A 99 1.23 -10.76 -18.27
CA GLN A 99 0.48 -11.78 -17.56
C GLN A 99 -0.62 -11.13 -16.70
N ARG A 100 -1.84 -11.68 -16.80
CA ARG A 100 -3.03 -11.25 -16.07
C ARG A 100 -3.34 -12.18 -14.90
N ASN A 101 -4.15 -11.70 -13.96
CA ASN A 101 -4.68 -12.46 -12.81
C ASN A 101 -3.58 -13.12 -11.94
N LYS A 102 -2.46 -12.42 -11.76
CA LYS A 102 -1.32 -12.93 -10.99
C LYS A 102 -0.57 -11.80 -10.26
N LYS A 103 -0.29 -12.04 -8.98
CA LYS A 103 0.68 -11.26 -8.20
C LYS A 103 2.10 -11.65 -8.61
N PHE A 104 2.93 -10.65 -8.90
CA PHE A 104 4.23 -10.82 -9.56
C PHE A 104 4.08 -11.48 -10.94
N PRO A 105 3.43 -10.80 -11.90
CA PRO A 105 3.27 -11.33 -13.25
C PRO A 105 4.63 -11.51 -13.93
N LEU A 106 4.75 -12.55 -14.76
CA LEU A 106 5.91 -12.83 -15.60
C LEU A 106 5.54 -12.45 -17.04
N ASP A 107 5.78 -11.20 -17.40
CA ASP A 107 5.45 -10.65 -18.72
C ASP A 107 6.44 -11.20 -19.77
N ILE A 108 5.99 -11.42 -21.01
CA ILE A 108 6.75 -12.03 -22.09
C ILE A 108 7.15 -10.97 -23.12
N VAL A 109 8.41 -10.98 -23.53
CA VAL A 109 8.96 -10.14 -24.61
C VAL A 109 9.08 -10.98 -25.89
N VAL A 110 8.53 -10.47 -26.98
CA VAL A 110 8.42 -11.14 -28.28
C VAL A 110 8.95 -10.24 -29.38
N VAL A 111 9.87 -10.75 -30.19
CA VAL A 111 10.40 -10.06 -31.37
C VAL A 111 10.37 -11.03 -32.56
N ASP A 112 9.81 -10.58 -33.69
CA ASP A 112 9.65 -11.40 -34.90
C ASP A 112 8.98 -12.77 -34.64
N ASN A 113 7.95 -12.78 -33.78
CA ASN A 113 7.23 -13.97 -33.29
C ASN A 113 8.08 -14.97 -32.47
N ASN A 114 9.27 -14.57 -32.02
CA ASN A 114 10.10 -15.36 -31.11
C ASN A 114 10.01 -14.78 -29.70
N VAL A 115 9.83 -15.66 -28.72
CA VAL A 115 9.93 -15.28 -27.30
C VAL A 115 11.41 -15.08 -26.99
N VAL A 116 11.78 -13.83 -26.73
CA VAL A 116 13.19 -13.45 -26.48
C VAL A 116 13.45 -13.11 -25.03
N GLY A 117 12.43 -12.90 -24.20
CA GLY A 117 12.66 -12.61 -22.78
C GLY A 117 11.42 -12.49 -21.92
N PHE A 118 11.65 -12.13 -20.67
CA PHE A 118 10.67 -12.06 -19.61
C PHE A 118 10.95 -10.87 -18.68
N ILE A 119 9.88 -10.24 -18.19
CA ILE A 119 9.94 -9.12 -17.26
C ILE A 119 9.09 -9.45 -16.03
N CYS A 120 9.61 -9.21 -14.84
CA CYS A 120 8.84 -9.33 -13.61
C CYS A 120 9.12 -8.14 -12.70
N VAL A 121 8.06 -7.51 -12.21
CA VAL A 121 8.17 -6.41 -11.24
C VAL A 121 7.85 -6.90 -9.84
N SER A 122 8.64 -6.43 -8.90
CA SER A 122 8.38 -6.41 -7.47
C SER A 122 8.35 -4.97 -6.97
N ARG A 123 7.86 -4.74 -5.74
CA ARG A 123 7.68 -3.42 -5.14
C ARG A 123 8.87 -2.46 -5.37
N GLU A 124 10.10 -2.92 -5.12
CA GLU A 124 11.31 -2.10 -5.27
C GLU A 124 12.18 -2.42 -6.49
N ASN A 125 11.88 -3.47 -7.27
CA ASN A 125 12.78 -3.94 -8.34
C ASN A 125 12.03 -4.37 -9.60
N CYS A 126 12.60 -4.09 -10.77
CA CYS A 126 12.24 -4.67 -12.05
C CYS A 126 13.33 -5.67 -12.48
N THR A 127 12.95 -6.94 -12.63
CA THR A 127 13.82 -8.02 -13.12
C THR A 127 13.53 -8.25 -14.62
N VAL A 128 14.58 -8.40 -15.42
CA VAL A 128 14.50 -8.72 -16.84
C VAL A 128 15.40 -9.93 -17.12
N LEU A 129 14.84 -11.00 -17.69
CA LEU A 129 15.62 -12.12 -18.24
C LEU A 129 15.45 -12.12 -19.75
N ILE A 130 16.49 -11.78 -20.49
CA ILE A 130 16.39 -11.47 -21.94
C ILE A 130 17.53 -12.13 -22.71
N GLU A 131 17.26 -12.63 -23.91
CA GLU A 131 18.27 -13.14 -24.81
C GLU A 131 19.27 -12.03 -25.18
N GLU A 132 20.56 -12.37 -25.21
CA GLU A 132 21.63 -11.45 -25.58
C GLU A 132 21.38 -10.81 -26.96
N GLY A 133 21.40 -9.48 -27.03
CA GLY A 133 21.11 -8.70 -28.24
C GLY A 133 19.71 -8.10 -28.28
N TYR A 134 18.80 -8.50 -27.38
CA TYR A 134 17.42 -8.00 -27.30
C TYR A 134 17.15 -7.07 -26.12
N GLU A 135 18.18 -6.63 -25.39
CA GLU A 135 18.05 -5.80 -24.19
C GLU A 135 17.25 -4.51 -24.44
N SER A 136 17.40 -3.90 -25.62
CA SER A 136 16.76 -2.63 -26.00
C SER A 136 15.24 -2.72 -26.23
N TYR A 137 14.66 -3.93 -26.28
CA TYR A 137 13.21 -4.16 -26.35
C TYR A 137 12.55 -4.23 -24.97
N THR A 138 13.32 -3.98 -23.91
CA THR A 138 12.88 -4.07 -22.53
C THR A 138 13.10 -2.73 -21.82
N PRO A 139 12.65 -2.59 -20.55
CA PRO A 139 12.96 -1.42 -19.72
C PRO A 139 14.46 -1.13 -19.56
N LEU A 140 15.36 -2.08 -19.88
CA LEU A 140 16.81 -1.85 -19.86
C LEU A 140 17.25 -0.74 -20.81
N LYS A 141 16.51 -0.48 -21.90
CA LYS A 141 16.77 0.65 -22.79
C LYS A 141 16.81 1.98 -22.04
N MET A 142 15.87 2.19 -21.10
CA MET A 142 15.83 3.39 -20.28
C MET A 142 17.09 3.50 -19.40
N TRP A 143 17.53 2.39 -18.81
CA TRP A 143 18.75 2.36 -18.00
C TRP A 143 19.99 2.72 -18.82
N GLU A 144 20.15 2.13 -20.01
CA GLU A 144 21.27 2.39 -20.92
C GLU A 144 21.29 3.84 -21.41
N GLU A 145 20.13 4.41 -21.78
CA GLU A 145 20.02 5.78 -22.27
C GLU A 145 20.31 6.84 -21.19
N ASN A 146 19.94 6.57 -19.93
CA ASN A 146 20.07 7.55 -18.85
C ASN A 146 21.34 7.37 -18.00
N ILE A 147 21.89 6.15 -17.92
CA ILE A 147 23.12 5.86 -17.17
C ILE A 147 24.08 5.02 -18.04
N PRO A 148 24.55 5.57 -19.17
CA PRO A 148 25.44 4.84 -20.07
C PRO A 148 26.78 4.56 -19.40
N ASN A 149 27.33 3.36 -19.60
CA ASN A 149 28.61 2.92 -19.04
C ASN A 149 28.67 3.08 -17.51
N GLU A 150 27.58 2.73 -16.83
CA GLU A 150 27.49 2.80 -15.37
C GLU A 150 28.67 2.08 -14.69
N LYS A 151 29.40 2.82 -13.84
CA LYS A 151 30.44 2.23 -13.00
C LYS A 151 29.80 1.54 -11.82
N LEU A 152 29.92 0.21 -11.77
CA LEU A 152 29.47 -0.60 -10.65
C LEU A 152 30.65 -1.00 -9.75
N TYR A 153 30.40 -1.02 -8.43
CA TYR A 153 31.34 -1.41 -7.40
C TYR A 153 30.98 -2.80 -6.86
N GLY A 154 31.99 -3.55 -6.41
CA GLY A 154 31.77 -4.70 -5.53
C GLY A 154 31.28 -4.25 -4.15
N ILE A 155 30.69 -5.18 -3.42
CA ILE A 155 30.10 -4.95 -2.10
C ILE A 155 31.04 -5.46 -1.02
N ARG A 156 31.12 -4.74 0.10
CA ARG A 156 31.72 -5.21 1.35
C ARG A 156 30.70 -5.14 2.47
N PHE A 157 30.45 -6.26 3.13
CA PHE A 157 29.80 -6.23 4.44
C PHE A 157 30.81 -5.72 5.47
N ASP A 158 30.59 -4.52 5.98
CA ASP A 158 31.50 -3.86 6.92
C ASP A 158 31.34 -4.43 8.34
N GLY A 159 30.11 -4.80 8.70
CA GLY A 159 29.80 -5.53 9.93
C GLY A 159 28.43 -5.18 10.50
N THR A 160 28.08 -5.87 11.59
CA THR A 160 26.93 -5.55 12.44
C THR A 160 27.39 -4.71 13.63
N TYR A 161 26.75 -3.56 13.82
CA TYR A 161 27.02 -2.61 14.88
C TYR A 161 25.82 -2.50 15.83
N MET A 162 26.09 -2.50 17.13
CA MET A 162 25.08 -2.25 18.17
C MET A 162 25.02 -0.74 18.47
N VAL A 163 24.23 -0.01 17.69
CA VAL A 163 24.16 1.46 17.75
C VAL A 163 23.41 1.89 19.01
N LYS A 164 24.10 2.61 19.89
CA LYS A 164 23.55 3.05 21.17
C LYS A 164 22.65 4.29 21.00
N MET A 165 21.39 4.16 21.38
CA MET A 165 20.40 5.25 21.42
C MET A 165 20.62 6.15 22.64
N ARG A 166 19.96 7.31 22.69
CA ARG A 166 20.08 8.30 23.77
C ARG A 166 19.71 7.79 25.15
N ASP A 167 18.85 6.78 25.22
CA ASP A 167 18.41 6.13 26.46
C ASP A 167 19.29 4.94 26.85
N GLY A 168 20.33 4.65 26.05
CA GLY A 168 21.33 3.62 26.31
C GLY A 168 21.02 2.24 25.73
N ILE A 169 19.84 2.03 25.15
CA ILE A 169 19.49 0.80 24.42
C ILE A 169 20.26 0.73 23.11
N SER A 170 20.73 -0.46 22.73
CA SER A 170 21.44 -0.66 21.48
C SER A 170 20.61 -1.34 20.40
N LEU A 171 20.61 -0.77 19.21
CA LEU A 171 19.93 -1.30 18.02
C LEU A 171 20.91 -1.97 17.06
N SER A 172 20.62 -3.20 16.69
CA SER A 172 21.43 -3.99 15.77
C SER A 172 21.32 -3.46 14.34
N THR A 173 22.46 -3.09 13.77
CA THR A 173 22.54 -2.34 12.51
C THR A 173 23.64 -2.91 11.61
N ASP A 174 23.25 -3.41 10.45
CA ASP A 174 24.18 -3.91 9.43
C ASP A 174 24.63 -2.78 8.52
N VAL A 175 25.92 -2.73 8.22
CA VAL A 175 26.53 -1.74 7.33
C VAL A 175 27.17 -2.43 6.14
N PHE A 176 26.82 -1.97 4.94
CA PHE A 176 27.43 -2.38 3.69
C PHE A 176 28.01 -1.18 2.96
N LEU A 177 29.21 -1.36 2.40
CA LEU A 177 29.98 -0.31 1.74
C LEU A 177 30.44 -0.78 0.34
N PRO A 178 30.52 0.12 -0.64
CA PRO A 178 31.16 -0.17 -1.92
C PRO A 178 32.68 -0.36 -1.72
N ILE A 179 33.27 -1.32 -2.42
CA ILE A 179 34.73 -1.48 -2.42
C ILE A 179 35.40 -0.40 -3.28
N ASN A 180 36.65 -0.06 -2.96
CA ASN A 180 37.49 0.85 -3.76
C ASN A 180 36.88 2.25 -3.95
N VAL A 181 36.13 2.74 -2.95
CA VAL A 181 35.68 4.13 -2.86
C VAL A 181 36.40 4.79 -1.69
N GLU A 182 37.25 5.77 -2.00
CA GLU A 182 38.06 6.50 -1.01
C GLU A 182 37.36 7.75 -0.47
N GLU A 183 36.34 8.23 -1.17
CA GLU A 183 35.56 9.41 -0.78
C GLU A 183 34.47 9.07 0.25
N ASN A 184 34.07 10.07 1.03
CA ASN A 184 32.89 9.94 1.87
C ASN A 184 31.64 9.84 0.99
N ILE A 185 30.79 8.86 1.26
CA ILE A 185 29.66 8.48 0.42
C ILE A 185 28.30 8.80 1.08
N PRO A 186 27.25 9.03 0.27
CA PRO A 186 25.89 9.14 0.78
C PRO A 186 25.39 7.79 1.30
N THR A 187 24.38 7.85 2.17
CA THR A 187 23.84 6.66 2.85
C THR A 187 22.37 6.47 2.51
N ILE A 188 21.95 5.22 2.33
CA ILE A 188 20.55 4.83 2.33
C ILE A 188 20.30 4.00 3.60
N LEU A 189 19.40 4.50 4.45
CA LEU A 189 19.00 3.87 5.70
C LEU A 189 17.65 3.18 5.53
N ILE A 190 17.59 1.92 5.95
CA ILE A 190 16.37 1.11 6.06
C ILE A 190 16.23 0.67 7.52
N ARG A 191 15.05 0.86 8.10
CA ARG A 191 14.73 0.43 9.47
C ARG A 191 13.53 -0.49 9.44
N THR A 192 13.64 -1.72 9.92
CA THR A 192 12.62 -2.77 9.74
C THR A 192 12.31 -3.52 11.03
N PRO A 193 11.04 -3.91 11.28
CA PRO A 193 10.70 -4.85 12.34
C PRO A 193 10.71 -6.32 11.91
N TYR A 194 10.96 -6.57 10.62
CA TYR A 194 10.75 -7.88 9.99
C TYR A 194 12.01 -8.76 9.94
N GLY A 195 13.18 -8.21 10.24
CA GLY A 195 14.47 -8.90 10.09
C GLY A 195 15.31 -8.29 8.99
N LYS A 196 16.35 -7.55 9.38
CA LYS A 196 17.30 -6.92 8.43
C LYS A 196 17.91 -7.92 7.43
N GLU A 197 18.22 -9.13 7.87
CA GLU A 197 18.84 -10.19 7.05
C GLU A 197 17.99 -10.60 5.84
N LEU A 198 16.66 -10.47 5.94
CA LEU A 198 15.73 -10.91 4.90
C LEU A 198 15.68 -9.98 3.69
N ILE A 199 16.22 -8.77 3.80
CA ILE A 199 16.05 -7.70 2.81
C ILE A 199 17.37 -7.17 2.24
N HIS A 200 18.52 -7.78 2.59
CA HIS A 200 19.84 -7.33 2.13
C HIS A 200 19.91 -7.20 0.60
N SER A 201 19.51 -8.27 -0.11
CA SER A 201 19.60 -8.34 -1.57
C SER A 201 18.77 -7.29 -2.31
N THR A 202 17.64 -6.86 -1.72
CA THR A 202 16.77 -5.81 -2.26
C THR A 202 17.51 -4.48 -2.45
N TYR A 203 18.55 -4.22 -1.64
CA TYR A 203 19.24 -2.93 -1.60
C TYR A 203 20.69 -2.96 -2.12
N TYR A 204 21.19 -4.13 -2.56
CA TYR A 204 22.56 -4.27 -3.12
C TYR A 204 22.83 -3.34 -4.31
N LYS A 205 21.81 -3.11 -5.14
CA LYS A 205 21.85 -2.18 -6.27
C LYS A 205 22.29 -0.76 -5.91
N TYR A 206 22.09 -0.31 -4.67
CA TYR A 206 22.55 1.00 -4.22
C TYR A 206 24.03 0.96 -3.82
N ILE A 207 24.47 -0.12 -3.17
CA ILE A 207 25.88 -0.30 -2.79
C ILE A 207 26.74 -0.35 -4.05
N GLN A 208 26.34 -1.15 -5.05
CA GLN A 208 27.04 -1.22 -6.33
C GLN A 208 27.07 0.12 -7.06
N ARG A 209 26.20 1.08 -6.72
CA ARG A 209 26.15 2.44 -7.26
C ARG A 209 26.81 3.49 -6.34
N GLY A 210 27.63 3.06 -5.39
CA GLY A 210 28.44 3.94 -4.55
C GLY A 210 27.71 4.55 -3.36
N TYR A 211 26.63 3.93 -2.88
CA TYR A 211 25.99 4.29 -1.60
C TYR A 211 26.49 3.39 -0.47
N ALA A 212 26.62 3.94 0.74
CA ALA A 212 26.54 3.11 1.93
C ALA A 212 25.08 2.66 2.12
N VAL A 213 24.87 1.39 2.47
CA VAL A 213 23.55 0.90 2.86
C VAL A 213 23.60 0.47 4.31
N VAL A 214 22.66 0.99 5.10
CA VAL A 214 22.54 0.73 6.54
C VAL A 214 21.16 0.14 6.80
N ILE A 215 21.11 -1.07 7.36
CA ILE A 215 19.86 -1.78 7.62
C ILE A 215 19.77 -2.10 9.11
N GLN A 216 18.76 -1.57 9.78
CA GLN A 216 18.61 -1.67 11.24
C GLN A 216 17.33 -2.43 11.61
N ASP A 217 17.46 -3.36 12.55
CA ASP A 217 16.31 -3.92 13.26
C ASP A 217 15.79 -2.87 14.26
N VAL A 218 14.51 -2.51 14.19
CA VAL A 218 13.94 -1.56 15.16
C VAL A 218 13.94 -2.13 16.58
N ARG A 219 13.73 -1.26 17.57
CA ARG A 219 13.79 -1.58 19.00
C ARG A 219 12.95 -2.80 19.37
N GLY A 220 13.51 -3.70 20.16
CA GLY A 220 12.86 -4.92 20.64
C GLY A 220 12.71 -6.03 19.58
N ARG A 221 13.21 -5.84 18.36
CA ARG A 221 13.13 -6.83 17.27
C ARG A 221 14.46 -7.52 17.03
N ASN A 222 14.41 -8.80 16.65
CA ASN A 222 15.56 -9.59 16.21
C ASN A 222 16.79 -9.46 17.13
N LEU A 223 17.87 -8.82 16.69
CA LEU A 223 19.08 -8.64 17.51
C LEU A 223 19.08 -7.33 18.31
N SER A 224 18.16 -6.41 18.05
CA SER A 224 18.02 -5.17 18.82
C SER A 224 17.53 -5.43 20.25
N GLU A 225 18.05 -4.61 21.16
CA GLU A 225 17.66 -4.58 22.56
C GLU A 225 16.36 -3.78 22.75
N GLY A 226 15.89 -3.69 24.00
CA GLY A 226 14.68 -2.96 24.36
C GLY A 226 13.39 -3.77 24.22
N VAL A 227 12.26 -3.07 24.35
CA VAL A 227 10.91 -3.66 24.31
C VAL A 227 10.25 -3.29 22.99
N TRP A 228 9.58 -4.27 22.36
CA TRP A 228 8.79 -4.03 21.17
C TRP A 228 7.45 -3.39 21.55
N ASP A 229 7.29 -2.14 21.12
CA ASP A 229 6.05 -1.37 21.17
C ASP A 229 5.97 -0.60 19.85
N PRO A 230 5.18 -1.08 18.87
CA PRO A 230 5.15 -0.53 17.52
C PRO A 230 4.98 0.99 17.55
N CYS A 231 5.71 1.68 16.68
CA CYS A 231 5.62 3.12 16.41
C CYS A 231 6.09 4.07 17.52
N VAL A 232 6.20 3.63 18.78
CA VAL A 232 6.45 4.47 19.98
C VAL A 232 7.82 5.17 19.97
N HIS A 233 8.89 4.47 19.60
CA HIS A 233 10.27 4.96 19.74
C HIS A 233 10.90 5.44 18.42
N GLU A 234 10.15 5.37 17.32
CA GLU A 234 10.73 5.44 15.98
C GLU A 234 11.27 6.82 15.59
N ARG A 235 10.76 7.88 16.23
CA ARG A 235 11.26 9.24 16.02
C ARG A 235 12.64 9.44 16.63
N GLU A 236 12.79 9.11 17.91
CA GLU A 236 14.03 9.26 18.67
C GLU A 236 15.10 8.27 18.16
N ASP A 237 14.73 7.01 17.95
CA ASP A 237 15.67 6.00 17.46
C ASP A 237 16.11 6.29 16.02
N GLY A 238 15.20 6.81 15.19
CA GLY A 238 15.51 7.29 13.85
C GLY A 238 16.49 8.47 13.88
N GLU A 239 16.25 9.46 14.74
CA GLU A 239 17.15 10.62 14.91
C GLU A 239 18.55 10.20 15.38
N ASP A 240 18.64 9.32 16.38
CA ASP A 240 19.91 8.85 16.93
C ASP A 240 20.70 8.02 15.91
N THR A 241 20.00 7.18 15.13
CA THR A 241 20.62 6.41 14.04
C THR A 241 21.15 7.33 12.93
N LEU A 242 20.40 8.36 12.54
CA LEU A 242 20.87 9.36 11.56
C LEU A 242 22.12 10.11 12.04
N ASN A 243 22.15 10.50 13.32
CA ASN A 243 23.31 11.13 13.93
C ASN A 243 24.52 10.18 13.97
N TRP A 244 24.30 8.91 14.31
CA TRP A 244 25.35 7.89 14.30
C TRP A 244 25.92 7.69 12.89
N ILE A 245 25.09 7.56 11.87
CA ILE A 245 25.52 7.46 10.46
C ILE A 245 26.38 8.66 10.08
N ALA A 246 25.92 9.87 10.37
CA ALA A 246 26.65 11.10 10.02
C ALA A 246 27.99 11.27 10.75
N SER A 247 28.21 10.52 11.84
CA SER A 247 29.49 10.49 12.56
C SER A 247 30.50 9.47 12.03
N GLN A 248 30.06 8.54 11.17
CA GLN A 248 30.94 7.51 10.62
C GLN A 248 31.94 8.11 9.64
N SER A 249 33.18 7.58 9.63
CA SER A 249 34.26 8.11 8.79
C SER A 249 33.98 8.01 7.29
N TRP A 250 33.15 7.05 6.87
CA TRP A 250 32.75 6.84 5.48
C TRP A 250 31.57 7.72 5.04
N SER A 251 30.88 8.40 5.96
CA SER A 251 29.65 9.14 5.63
C SER A 251 29.93 10.57 5.15
N ASN A 252 29.24 10.98 4.08
CA ASN A 252 29.20 12.39 3.66
C ASN A 252 28.08 13.20 4.33
N LYS A 253 27.39 12.62 5.33
CA LYS A 253 26.32 13.25 6.11
C LYS A 253 25.04 13.56 5.32
N ARG A 254 24.85 12.92 4.16
CA ARG A 254 23.61 12.95 3.38
C ARG A 254 22.98 11.57 3.41
N VAL A 255 21.91 11.43 4.19
CA VAL A 255 21.20 10.17 4.37
C VAL A 255 19.85 10.27 3.68
N GLY A 256 19.53 9.27 2.86
CA GLY A 256 18.17 9.01 2.40
C GLY A 256 17.57 7.82 3.15
N MET A 257 16.25 7.71 3.15
CA MET A 257 15.57 6.51 3.65
C MET A 257 14.60 5.96 2.60
N ILE A 258 14.41 4.64 2.61
CA ILE A 258 13.49 3.93 1.71
C ILE A 258 12.83 2.76 2.43
N GLY A 259 11.62 2.44 2.00
CA GLY A 259 10.87 1.24 2.36
C GLY A 259 9.38 1.52 2.36
N GLY A 260 8.59 0.45 2.57
CA GLY A 260 7.15 0.60 2.68
C GLY A 260 6.47 -0.03 3.88
N SER A 261 5.19 0.30 4.05
CA SER A 261 4.39 -0.04 5.24
C SER A 261 4.99 0.60 6.49
N TYR A 262 5.31 -0.21 7.51
CA TYR A 262 6.07 0.21 8.68
C TYR A 262 7.43 0.86 8.31
N LEU A 263 8.11 0.36 7.27
CA LEU A 263 9.36 0.98 6.79
C LEU A 263 9.10 2.35 6.13
N GLY A 264 7.86 2.66 5.76
CA GLY A 264 7.41 4.01 5.40
C GLY A 264 7.18 4.87 6.65
N TYR A 265 6.45 4.35 7.64
CA TYR A 265 6.18 5.05 8.91
C TYR A 265 7.47 5.55 9.59
N VAL A 266 8.47 4.68 9.72
CA VAL A 266 9.74 5.03 10.39
C VAL A 266 10.50 6.16 9.68
N GLN A 267 10.26 6.38 8.38
CA GLN A 267 10.83 7.51 7.63
C GLN A 267 10.21 8.82 8.08
N TRP A 268 8.88 8.88 8.14
CA TRP A 268 8.14 10.08 8.56
C TRP A 268 8.33 10.36 10.05
N ALA A 269 8.38 9.32 10.87
CA ALA A 269 8.75 9.43 12.28
C ALA A 269 10.15 10.04 12.43
N ALA A 270 11.18 9.50 11.75
CA ALA A 270 12.53 10.06 11.79
C ALA A 270 12.56 11.50 11.24
N ALA A 271 11.86 11.80 10.14
CA ALA A 271 11.78 13.12 9.56
C ALA A 271 11.13 14.16 10.49
N SER A 272 10.17 13.74 11.32
CA SER A 272 9.51 14.61 12.31
C SER A 272 10.44 15.13 13.41
N SER A 273 11.64 14.55 13.55
CA SER A 273 12.70 15.10 14.42
C SER A 273 13.29 16.41 13.87
N GLY A 274 13.22 16.65 12.56
CA GLY A 274 13.94 17.74 11.90
C GLY A 274 15.43 17.48 11.72
N ASN A 275 15.89 16.23 11.78
CA ASN A 275 17.30 15.88 11.71
C ASN A 275 17.96 16.43 10.42
N PRO A 276 19.07 17.18 10.54
CA PRO A 276 19.67 17.86 9.40
C PRO A 276 20.38 16.92 8.41
N TYR A 277 20.64 15.66 8.76
CA TYR A 277 21.32 14.69 7.90
C TYR A 277 20.37 13.93 6.98
N LEU A 278 19.06 13.96 7.25
CA LEU A 278 18.04 13.35 6.40
C LEU A 278 17.71 14.25 5.21
N LYS A 279 18.02 13.79 4.00
CA LYS A 279 17.98 14.60 2.76
C LYS A 279 17.02 14.09 1.69
N ALA A 280 16.51 12.86 1.80
CA ALA A 280 15.56 12.30 0.85
C ALA A 280 14.74 11.15 1.45
N LEU A 281 13.44 11.12 1.16
CA LEU A 281 12.59 9.96 1.42
C LEU A 281 12.13 9.31 0.11
N VAL A 282 12.09 7.98 0.10
CA VAL A 282 11.33 7.17 -0.85
C VAL A 282 10.34 6.34 -0.03
N SER A 283 9.13 6.89 0.12
CA SER A 283 8.08 6.40 1.00
C SER A 283 7.07 5.61 0.18
N ILE A 284 7.05 4.29 0.35
CA ILE A 284 6.20 3.38 -0.42
C ILE A 284 5.05 2.89 0.50
N VAL A 285 3.79 2.97 0.12
CA VAL A 285 2.63 2.46 0.90
C VAL A 285 2.75 2.73 2.41
N THR A 286 2.93 4.00 2.79
CA THR A 286 3.37 4.35 4.15
C THR A 286 2.25 4.29 5.16
N SER A 287 2.48 3.57 6.26
CA SER A 287 1.57 3.61 7.41
C SER A 287 1.54 4.99 8.07
N GLY A 288 0.36 5.38 8.51
CA GLY A 288 0.07 6.67 9.12
C GLY A 288 0.40 6.75 10.58
N SER A 289 0.06 7.89 11.19
CA SER A 289 0.02 8.00 12.64
C SER A 289 -0.99 6.96 13.17
N PRO A 290 -0.63 6.13 14.16
CA PRO A 290 -1.35 4.88 14.42
C PRO A 290 -2.80 5.04 14.92
N PHE A 291 -3.16 6.23 15.43
CA PHE A 291 -4.54 6.54 15.80
C PHE A 291 -5.44 6.86 14.58
N ILE A 292 -4.84 7.27 13.47
CA ILE A 292 -5.53 7.72 12.25
C ILE A 292 -5.58 6.61 11.19
N ASP A 293 -4.59 5.72 11.19
CA ASP A 293 -4.42 4.66 10.19
C ASP A 293 -4.49 3.25 10.80
N LEU A 294 -3.35 2.61 11.10
CA LEU A 294 -3.27 1.30 11.76
C LEU A 294 -2.59 1.45 13.12
N PRO A 295 -3.17 0.94 14.23
CA PRO A 295 -4.29 0.00 14.30
C PRO A 295 -5.67 0.65 14.48
N ARG A 296 -5.82 1.97 14.35
CA ARG A 296 -7.11 2.67 14.56
C ARG A 296 -7.52 3.55 13.41
N ARG A 297 -8.80 3.51 13.08
CA ARG A 297 -9.43 4.40 12.09
C ARG A 297 -10.79 4.84 12.60
N GLY A 298 -11.09 6.14 12.49
CA GLY A 298 -12.35 6.70 12.98
C GLY A 298 -12.57 6.57 14.49
N GLY A 299 -11.51 6.29 15.25
CA GLY A 299 -11.57 5.99 16.69
C GLY A 299 -11.92 4.55 17.06
N SER A 300 -12.26 3.70 16.08
CA SER A 300 -12.45 2.26 16.28
C SER A 300 -11.12 1.51 16.18
N LEU A 301 -11.01 0.37 16.89
CA LEU A 301 -9.88 -0.55 16.75
C LEU A 301 -10.11 -1.45 15.54
N LEU A 302 -9.12 -1.52 14.66
CA LEU A 302 -9.19 -2.34 13.45
C LEU A 302 -8.99 -3.81 13.80
N SER A 303 -9.92 -4.67 13.41
CA SER A 303 -9.73 -6.11 13.46
C SER A 303 -8.82 -6.59 12.32
N GLY A 304 -8.81 -5.87 11.19
CA GLY A 304 -8.05 -6.22 9.99
C GLY A 304 -6.53 -6.28 10.20
N VAL A 305 -6.02 -5.56 11.21
CA VAL A 305 -4.59 -5.52 11.55
C VAL A 305 -4.14 -6.73 12.38
N MET A 306 -5.06 -7.61 12.80
CA MET A 306 -4.73 -8.71 13.72
C MET A 306 -3.77 -9.74 13.11
N ALA A 307 -3.83 -9.98 11.80
CA ALA A 307 -2.89 -10.85 11.11
C ALA A 307 -1.46 -10.30 11.23
N TRP A 308 -1.25 -9.02 10.94
CA TRP A 308 0.03 -8.35 11.17
C TRP A 308 0.46 -8.39 12.64
N ALA A 309 -0.44 -8.06 13.56
CA ALA A 309 -0.15 -8.07 15.00
C ALA A 309 0.31 -9.45 15.50
N PHE A 310 -0.28 -10.53 14.99
CA PHE A 310 0.16 -11.89 15.29
C PHE A 310 1.55 -12.18 14.71
N ALA A 311 1.80 -11.78 13.47
CA ALA A 311 3.10 -12.02 12.83
C ALA A 311 4.27 -11.25 13.49
N VAL A 312 3.99 -10.11 14.13
CA VAL A 312 5.00 -9.34 14.90
C VAL A 312 4.89 -9.55 16.41
N SER A 313 4.12 -10.54 16.87
CA SER A 313 3.88 -10.78 18.31
C SER A 313 5.13 -11.19 19.08
N GLU A 314 6.04 -11.91 18.44
CA GLU A 314 7.31 -12.37 19.00
C GLU A 314 8.49 -11.51 18.54
N LYS A 315 9.66 -11.70 19.15
CA LYS A 315 10.89 -10.95 18.82
C LYS A 315 11.33 -11.08 17.36
N LYS A 316 11.09 -12.22 16.72
CA LYS A 316 11.28 -12.43 15.28
C LYS A 316 9.94 -12.34 14.57
N PHE A 317 9.94 -11.80 13.35
CA PHE A 317 8.75 -11.80 12.52
C PHE A 317 8.42 -13.22 12.07
N ASN A 318 7.15 -13.60 12.18
CA ASN A 318 6.65 -14.90 11.79
C ASN A 318 5.37 -14.79 10.93
N PRO A 319 5.49 -14.71 9.60
CA PRO A 319 4.33 -14.56 8.71
C PRO A 319 3.40 -15.79 8.74
N SER A 320 3.86 -16.96 9.21
CA SER A 320 2.98 -18.13 9.28
C SER A 320 1.84 -17.96 10.29
N LEU A 321 1.96 -17.00 11.22
CA LEU A 321 0.91 -16.69 12.20
C LEU A 321 -0.26 -15.88 11.58
N MET A 322 -0.08 -15.35 10.37
CA MET A 322 -1.15 -14.70 9.61
C MET A 322 -2.12 -15.73 9.02
N MET A 323 -1.59 -16.87 8.59
CA MET A 323 -2.33 -17.91 7.88
C MET A 323 -3.16 -18.73 8.85
N ARG A 324 -4.47 -18.47 8.91
CA ARG A 324 -5.39 -19.15 9.83
C ARG A 324 -6.78 -19.31 9.22
N ASP A 325 -7.44 -20.42 9.55
CA ASP A 325 -8.81 -20.71 9.12
C ASP A 325 -9.86 -20.31 10.19
N ASP A 326 -9.40 -19.99 11.41
CA ASP A 326 -10.25 -19.72 12.59
C ASP A 326 -10.42 -18.22 12.89
N TRP A 327 -10.11 -17.33 11.94
CA TRP A 327 -10.19 -15.87 12.15
C TRP A 327 -11.56 -15.41 12.62
N ASP A 328 -12.64 -15.97 12.09
CA ASP A 328 -14.01 -15.63 12.50
C ASP A 328 -14.27 -15.95 13.98
N GLU A 329 -13.75 -17.05 14.50
CA GLU A 329 -13.90 -17.44 15.91
C GLU A 329 -13.05 -16.53 16.80
N ILE A 330 -11.81 -16.26 16.38
CA ILE A 330 -10.86 -15.42 17.12
C ILE A 330 -11.38 -13.99 17.27
N LEU A 331 -11.86 -13.37 16.19
CA LEU A 331 -12.29 -11.96 16.23
C LEU A 331 -13.56 -11.75 17.06
N ASN A 332 -14.30 -12.81 17.41
CA ASN A 332 -15.47 -12.78 18.28
C ASN A 332 -15.12 -12.88 19.78
N ILE A 333 -13.86 -13.17 20.15
CA ILE A 333 -13.46 -13.30 21.55
C ILE A 333 -13.59 -11.97 22.29
N ARG A 334 -14.19 -12.00 23.48
CA ARG A 334 -14.27 -10.86 24.41
C ARG A 334 -13.92 -11.29 25.85
N PRO A 335 -13.33 -10.39 26.67
CA PRO A 335 -12.71 -9.12 26.29
C PRO A 335 -11.54 -9.33 25.30
N LEU A 336 -11.25 -8.32 24.48
CA LEU A 336 -10.30 -8.42 23.36
C LEU A 336 -8.91 -8.86 23.79
N LYS A 337 -8.47 -8.51 25.01
CA LYS A 337 -7.17 -8.93 25.55
C LYS A 337 -6.98 -10.45 25.58
N ASN A 338 -8.08 -11.22 25.64
CA ASN A 338 -8.03 -12.68 25.62
C ASN A 338 -7.71 -13.28 24.24
N ILE A 339 -7.84 -12.49 23.16
CA ILE A 339 -7.60 -12.95 21.77
C ILE A 339 -6.23 -13.61 21.66
N SER A 340 -5.17 -12.88 22.03
CA SER A 340 -3.80 -13.37 21.88
C SER A 340 -3.54 -14.66 22.68
N LYS A 341 -3.98 -14.70 23.93
CA LYS A 341 -3.82 -15.86 24.80
C LYS A 341 -4.57 -17.10 24.29
N ILE A 342 -5.77 -16.94 23.73
CA ILE A 342 -6.54 -18.06 23.19
C ILE A 342 -5.99 -18.51 21.83
N ALA A 343 -5.68 -17.57 20.93
CA ALA A 343 -5.26 -17.87 19.57
C ALA A 343 -3.80 -18.35 19.47
N LEU A 344 -2.91 -17.85 20.32
CA LEU A 344 -1.47 -18.08 20.27
C LEU A 344 -0.91 -18.78 21.52
N GLY A 345 -1.65 -18.81 22.63
CA GLY A 345 -1.19 -19.38 23.90
C GLY A 345 -0.41 -18.41 24.79
N TYR A 346 -0.24 -17.15 24.38
CA TYR A 346 0.48 -16.12 25.12
C TYR A 346 -0.10 -14.72 24.87
N ASP A 347 0.18 -13.78 25.78
CA ASP A 347 -0.27 -12.39 25.66
C ASP A 347 0.59 -11.59 24.68
N ILE A 348 -0.02 -10.66 23.94
CA ILE A 348 0.67 -9.65 23.13
C ILE A 348 0.67 -8.31 23.89
N PRO A 349 1.80 -7.86 24.47
CA PRO A 349 1.81 -6.68 25.33
C PRO A 349 1.39 -5.38 24.63
N PHE A 350 1.85 -5.14 23.40
CA PHE A 350 1.50 -3.92 22.67
C PHE A 350 0.01 -3.89 22.27
N PHE A 351 -0.57 -5.05 21.96
CA PHE A 351 -2.00 -5.16 21.66
C PHE A 351 -2.86 -4.82 22.88
N ASN A 352 -2.45 -5.28 24.07
CA ASN A 352 -3.10 -4.91 25.32
C ASN A 352 -3.06 -3.39 25.56
N LYS A 353 -1.94 -2.72 25.23
CA LYS A 353 -1.85 -1.25 25.28
C LYS A 353 -2.81 -0.58 24.31
N TRP A 354 -2.93 -1.07 23.06
CA TRP A 354 -3.86 -0.50 22.10
C TRP A 354 -5.33 -0.56 22.57
N ILE A 355 -5.69 -1.60 23.33
CA ILE A 355 -7.02 -1.75 23.95
C ILE A 355 -7.19 -0.79 25.13
N ASP A 356 -6.16 -0.63 25.96
CA ASP A 356 -6.20 0.26 27.14
C ASP A 356 -6.26 1.73 26.77
N HIS A 357 -5.58 2.13 25.70
CA HIS A 357 -5.54 3.51 25.21
C HIS A 357 -6.68 3.76 24.20
N LYS A 358 -7.92 3.84 24.70
CA LYS A 358 -9.14 3.98 23.87
C LYS A 358 -9.25 5.31 23.14
N ASP A 359 -8.92 6.41 23.79
CA ASP A 359 -9.02 7.76 23.23
C ASP A 359 -7.65 8.19 22.66
N HIS A 360 -7.61 9.28 21.89
CA HIS A 360 -6.35 9.84 21.39
C HIS A 360 -5.59 10.56 22.53
N ASP A 361 -5.06 9.79 23.46
CA ASP A 361 -4.28 10.29 24.59
C ASP A 361 -2.78 10.46 24.26
N SER A 362 -1.97 10.72 25.29
CA SER A 362 -0.52 10.91 25.16
C SER A 362 0.22 9.71 24.56
N TYR A 363 -0.29 8.47 24.72
CA TYR A 363 0.35 7.30 24.10
C TYR A 363 0.34 7.45 22.59
N TRP A 364 -0.80 7.78 22.00
CA TRP A 364 -0.92 7.96 20.56
C TRP A 364 -0.26 9.24 20.04
N GLU A 365 -0.35 10.34 20.79
CA GLU A 365 0.22 11.62 20.36
C GLU A 365 1.76 11.59 20.27
N THR A 366 2.43 10.75 21.06
CA THR A 366 3.88 10.55 20.91
C THR A 366 4.26 9.98 19.54
N GLN A 367 3.39 9.13 18.98
CA GLN A 367 3.54 8.43 17.69
C GLN A 367 3.02 9.25 16.50
N ASN A 368 2.41 10.41 16.76
CA ASN A 368 1.82 11.26 15.75
C ASN A 368 2.89 12.09 15.02
N TRP A 369 3.49 11.54 13.96
CA TRP A 369 4.47 12.29 13.17
C TRP A 369 3.83 13.47 12.41
N HIS A 370 2.54 13.38 12.07
CA HIS A 370 1.82 14.40 11.32
C HIS A 370 1.58 15.68 12.14
N SER A 371 1.37 15.58 13.46
CA SER A 371 1.28 16.76 14.35
C SER A 371 2.57 17.60 14.38
N ARG A 372 3.67 17.04 13.89
CA ARG A 372 5.00 17.67 13.80
C ARG A 372 5.37 18.06 12.38
N LYS A 373 4.42 18.10 11.44
CA LYS A 373 4.65 18.39 10.02
C LYS A 373 5.49 19.63 9.73
N GLU A 374 5.42 20.66 10.58
CA GLU A 374 6.22 21.87 10.41
C GLU A 374 7.74 21.63 10.49
N LYS A 375 8.19 20.55 11.15
CA LYS A 375 9.60 20.15 11.22
C LYS A 375 10.03 19.29 10.03
N ILE A 376 9.07 18.71 9.32
CA ILE A 376 9.33 17.83 8.20
C ILE A 376 9.54 18.73 6.99
N LYS A 377 10.79 18.83 6.53
CA LYS A 377 11.21 19.63 5.36
C LYS A 377 12.02 18.81 4.35
N VAL A 378 12.22 17.52 4.62
CA VAL A 378 12.97 16.62 3.76
C VAL A 378 12.21 16.40 2.45
N PRO A 379 12.85 16.49 1.26
CA PRO A 379 12.25 16.09 0.00
C PRO A 379 11.74 14.64 0.03
N ALA A 380 10.55 14.40 -0.50
CA ALA A 380 9.97 13.05 -0.54
C ALA A 380 9.41 12.65 -1.91
N LEU A 381 9.69 11.40 -2.29
CA LEU A 381 8.98 10.65 -3.32
C LEU A 381 8.01 9.68 -2.62
N ILE A 382 6.71 9.88 -2.81
CA ILE A 382 5.63 9.02 -2.30
C ILE A 382 5.19 8.06 -3.40
N VAL A 383 5.03 6.78 -3.07
CA VAL A 383 4.49 5.76 -3.98
C VAL A 383 3.41 4.99 -3.23
N SER A 384 2.19 4.92 -3.72
CA SER A 384 1.13 4.17 -3.04
C SER A 384 0.04 3.75 -4.01
N GLY A 385 -0.96 3.02 -3.51
CA GLY A 385 -2.10 2.53 -4.25
C GLY A 385 -3.44 3.06 -3.72
N TRP A 386 -4.46 3.06 -4.56
CA TRP A 386 -5.85 3.34 -4.14
C TRP A 386 -6.41 2.29 -3.20
N TYR A 387 -5.95 1.04 -3.34
CA TYR A 387 -6.35 -0.10 -2.54
C TYR A 387 -5.25 -0.53 -1.56
N ASP A 388 -4.40 0.43 -1.15
CA ASP A 388 -3.40 0.27 -0.10
C ASP A 388 -4.07 0.28 1.29
N ASP A 389 -3.66 -0.64 2.16
CA ASP A 389 -4.15 -0.76 3.53
C ASP A 389 -3.78 0.44 4.41
N ASP A 390 -2.63 1.05 4.12
CA ASP A 390 -2.02 2.17 4.84
C ASP A 390 -2.37 3.53 4.19
N HIS A 391 -3.52 3.60 3.49
CA HIS A 391 -3.84 4.77 2.67
C HIS A 391 -4.02 6.07 3.48
N MET A 392 -4.41 6.00 4.77
CA MET A 392 -4.49 7.21 5.59
C MET A 392 -3.10 7.79 5.88
N GLY A 393 -2.07 6.95 6.03
CA GLY A 393 -0.69 7.39 6.12
C GLY A 393 -0.19 8.05 4.85
N THR A 394 -0.51 7.48 3.70
CA THR A 394 -0.26 8.13 2.40
C THR A 394 -0.96 9.49 2.32
N THR A 395 -2.20 9.60 2.82
CA THR A 395 -2.94 10.87 2.86
C THR A 395 -2.23 11.91 3.75
N GLN A 396 -1.76 11.51 4.94
CA GLN A 396 -0.98 12.38 5.82
C GLN A 396 0.34 12.82 5.16
N ALA A 397 1.01 11.93 4.44
CA ALA A 397 2.26 12.22 3.74
C ALA A 397 2.04 13.22 2.59
N LEU A 398 0.97 13.03 1.81
CA LEU A 398 0.56 13.98 0.76
C LEU A 398 0.21 15.36 1.34
N ASP A 399 -0.47 15.42 2.50
CA ASP A 399 -0.77 16.68 3.19
C ASP A 399 0.49 17.48 3.57
N ILE A 400 1.60 16.79 3.90
CA ILE A 400 2.86 17.46 4.22
C ILE A 400 3.52 18.07 2.99
N ILE A 401 3.60 17.30 1.89
CA ILE A 401 4.42 17.71 0.73
C ILE A 401 3.67 18.62 -0.24
N LYS A 402 2.35 18.77 -0.10
CA LYS A 402 1.51 19.60 -0.98
C LYS A 402 1.90 21.08 -1.03
N ASP A 403 2.68 21.54 -0.05
CA ASP A 403 3.16 22.93 0.06
C ASP A 403 4.68 23.04 -0.20
N TYR A 404 5.35 21.94 -0.52
CA TYR A 404 6.77 21.97 -0.90
C TYR A 404 6.96 22.55 -2.29
N ASP A 405 8.16 23.10 -2.54
CA ASP A 405 8.63 23.36 -3.90
C ASP A 405 8.46 22.12 -4.78
N LYS A 406 8.02 22.34 -6.02
CA LYS A 406 7.79 21.27 -7.01
C LYS A 406 8.97 20.31 -7.16
N ASN A 407 10.20 20.81 -7.05
CA ASN A 407 11.42 19.99 -7.18
C ASN A 407 11.70 19.11 -5.95
N ASN A 408 11.03 19.35 -4.81
CA ASN A 408 11.23 18.64 -3.55
C ASN A 408 10.09 17.66 -3.22
N ARG A 409 9.13 17.48 -4.13
CA ARG A 409 8.01 16.57 -3.95
C ARG A 409 7.80 15.75 -5.21
N LYS A 410 7.49 14.47 -5.03
CA LYS A 410 6.97 13.62 -6.10
C LYS A 410 5.99 12.59 -5.53
N ALA A 411 4.96 12.25 -6.28
CA ALA A 411 3.96 11.26 -5.89
C ALA A 411 3.59 10.38 -7.10
N VAL A 412 3.59 9.07 -6.92
CA VAL A 412 3.13 8.08 -7.90
C VAL A 412 2.03 7.22 -7.25
N LEU A 413 0.79 7.40 -7.70
CA LEU A 413 -0.40 6.81 -7.08
C LEU A 413 -1.09 5.86 -8.07
N GLY A 414 -0.90 4.55 -7.90
CA GLY A 414 -1.43 3.52 -8.80
C GLY A 414 -2.71 2.82 -8.30
N PRO A 415 -3.29 1.89 -9.07
CA PRO A 415 -4.45 1.10 -8.65
C PRO A 415 -4.03 -0.14 -7.86
N TRP A 416 -3.06 0.01 -6.95
CA TRP A 416 -2.38 -1.13 -6.33
C TRP A 416 -2.92 -1.45 -4.93
N LEU A 417 -2.77 -2.73 -4.57
CA LEU A 417 -2.83 -3.22 -3.19
C LEU A 417 -1.61 -2.79 -2.36
N HIS A 418 -1.57 -3.18 -1.09
CA HIS A 418 -0.47 -2.89 -0.18
C HIS A 418 0.89 -3.41 -0.71
N GLY A 419 0.89 -4.47 -1.54
CA GLY A 419 2.08 -4.94 -2.26
C GLY A 419 2.79 -3.88 -3.13
N ALA A 420 2.07 -2.85 -3.61
CA ALA A 420 2.47 -1.78 -4.52
C ALA A 420 3.09 -2.26 -5.85
N ASN A 421 2.45 -1.97 -6.97
CA ASN A 421 2.98 -2.22 -8.31
C ASN A 421 3.28 -3.71 -8.63
N THR A 422 2.51 -4.63 -8.05
CA THR A 422 2.73 -6.09 -8.18
C THR A 422 1.59 -6.86 -8.85
N THR A 423 0.45 -6.23 -9.13
CA THR A 423 -0.70 -6.87 -9.79
C THR A 423 -1.41 -5.87 -10.71
N ARG A 424 -2.09 -6.40 -11.74
CA ARG A 424 -2.96 -5.66 -12.67
C ARG A 424 -4.45 -5.93 -12.45
N ASP A 425 -4.75 -6.97 -11.68
CA ASP A 425 -6.09 -7.47 -11.48
C ASP A 425 -6.28 -7.69 -9.98
N ILE A 426 -7.39 -7.20 -9.43
CA ILE A 426 -7.75 -7.43 -8.03
C ILE A 426 -9.21 -7.88 -7.98
N ASN A 427 -9.45 -9.07 -7.43
CA ASN A 427 -10.76 -9.73 -7.44
C ASN A 427 -11.34 -9.76 -8.87
N GLU A 428 -12.50 -9.15 -9.06
CA GLU A 428 -13.24 -9.06 -10.33
C GLU A 428 -12.89 -7.79 -11.13
N VAL A 429 -11.99 -6.95 -10.62
CA VAL A 429 -11.60 -5.67 -11.25
C VAL A 429 -10.34 -5.86 -12.09
N GLU A 430 -10.52 -5.80 -13.41
CA GLU A 430 -9.42 -5.80 -14.39
C GLU A 430 -8.93 -4.37 -14.67
N PHE A 431 -7.70 -4.02 -14.25
CA PHE A 431 -7.09 -2.73 -14.63
C PHE A 431 -6.40 -2.82 -16.02
N GLY A 432 -5.90 -1.70 -16.52
CA GLY A 432 -5.20 -1.66 -17.80
C GLY A 432 -3.89 -2.45 -17.78
N ASN A 433 -3.43 -2.89 -18.96
CA ASN A 433 -2.12 -3.55 -19.10
C ASN A 433 -0.95 -2.68 -18.58
N ASN A 434 -1.14 -1.36 -18.59
CA ASN A 434 -0.23 -0.33 -18.09
C ASN A 434 -0.34 -0.04 -16.57
N ALA A 435 -1.18 -0.79 -15.82
CA ALA A 435 -1.34 -0.58 -14.38
C ALA A 435 -0.04 -0.86 -13.60
N ILE A 436 0.83 -1.74 -14.10
CA ILE A 436 2.18 -1.94 -13.59
C ILE A 436 3.17 -1.08 -14.36
N ARG A 437 4.06 -0.43 -13.62
CA ARG A 437 5.16 0.39 -14.12
C ARG A 437 6.49 -0.33 -14.00
N TYR A 438 7.27 -0.37 -15.07
CA TYR A 438 8.58 -1.01 -15.10
C TYR A 438 9.74 -0.10 -14.66
N ASP A 439 9.47 1.19 -14.43
CA ASP A 439 10.47 2.25 -14.24
C ASP A 439 10.60 2.75 -12.78
N LEU A 440 9.82 2.20 -11.85
CA LEU A 440 9.79 2.73 -10.47
C LEU A 440 11.14 2.59 -9.75
N ASP A 441 11.87 1.50 -9.97
CA ASP A 441 13.17 1.29 -9.35
C ASP A 441 14.24 2.29 -9.84
N TYR A 442 14.19 2.64 -11.13
CA TYR A 442 14.95 3.74 -11.71
C TYR A 442 14.53 5.10 -11.12
N TYR A 443 13.23 5.33 -10.90
CA TYR A 443 12.74 6.53 -10.22
C TYR A 443 13.31 6.67 -8.81
N TYR A 444 13.36 5.58 -8.06
CA TYR A 444 13.88 5.59 -6.69
C TYR A 444 15.36 5.92 -6.66
N LEU A 445 16.15 5.29 -7.54
CA LEU A 445 17.57 5.61 -7.69
C LEU A 445 17.77 7.06 -8.13
N SER A 446 17.04 7.51 -9.14
CA SER A 446 17.17 8.86 -9.69
C SER A 446 16.84 9.91 -8.64
N TRP A 447 15.83 9.68 -7.81
CA TRP A 447 15.51 10.54 -6.68
C TRP A 447 16.68 10.64 -5.70
N PHE A 448 17.28 9.52 -5.32
CA PHE A 448 18.46 9.53 -4.44
C PHE A 448 19.69 10.15 -5.10
N ASP A 449 19.99 9.88 -6.37
CA ASP A 449 21.12 10.50 -7.06
C ASP A 449 20.96 12.03 -7.13
N ASN A 450 19.74 12.51 -7.37
CA ASN A 450 19.45 13.95 -7.36
C ASN A 450 19.60 14.56 -5.95
N LYS A 451 19.01 13.94 -4.93
CA LYS A 451 18.97 14.54 -3.58
C LYS A 451 20.21 14.27 -2.75
N LEU A 452 20.89 13.15 -2.94
CA LEU A 452 22.03 12.74 -2.12
C LEU A 452 23.35 12.98 -2.83
N LYS A 453 23.46 12.70 -4.14
CA LYS A 453 24.67 12.96 -4.93
C LYS A 453 24.66 14.28 -5.69
N LEU A 454 23.53 15.00 -5.71
CA LEU A 454 23.37 16.28 -6.43
C LEU A 454 23.54 16.15 -7.95
N ILE A 455 23.19 14.99 -8.51
CA ILE A 455 23.22 14.73 -9.95
C ILE A 455 21.97 15.33 -10.59
N ASP A 456 22.15 16.20 -11.60
CA ASP A 456 21.04 16.67 -12.43
C ASP A 456 20.65 15.60 -13.48
N ASN A 457 19.83 14.65 -13.04
CA ASN A 457 19.23 13.60 -13.87
C ASN A 457 17.79 13.93 -14.30
N LYS A 458 17.35 15.19 -14.09
CA LYS A 458 16.02 15.68 -14.47
C LYS A 458 14.83 14.96 -13.83
N ILE A 459 15.01 14.17 -12.76
CA ILE A 459 13.90 13.49 -12.07
C ILE A 459 12.87 14.46 -11.48
N ASP A 460 13.30 15.69 -11.22
CA ASP A 460 12.52 16.81 -10.71
C ASP A 460 11.87 17.67 -11.82
N LYS A 461 12.02 17.27 -13.09
CA LYS A 461 11.32 17.87 -14.24
C LYS A 461 10.01 17.15 -14.52
N GLY A 462 9.09 17.86 -15.17
CA GLY A 462 7.73 17.37 -15.40
C GLY A 462 6.82 17.67 -14.22
N GLU A 463 5.64 17.05 -14.18
CA GLU A 463 4.70 17.23 -13.08
C GLU A 463 5.03 16.35 -11.87
N PRO A 464 4.90 16.85 -10.63
CA PRO A 464 5.29 16.12 -9.44
C PRO A 464 4.30 15.01 -9.05
N VAL A 465 3.06 15.04 -9.56
CA VAL A 465 2.06 14.02 -9.23
C VAL A 465 1.71 13.24 -10.48
N GLU A 466 1.88 11.93 -10.40
CA GLU A 466 1.47 10.94 -11.39
C GLU A 466 0.45 10.02 -10.72
N TYR A 467 -0.74 9.88 -11.30
CA TYR A 467 -1.83 9.13 -10.66
C TYR A 467 -2.63 8.34 -11.70
N TYR A 468 -3.14 7.18 -11.30
CA TYR A 468 -3.91 6.30 -12.17
C TYR A 468 -5.41 6.49 -11.98
N THR A 469 -6.16 6.77 -13.05
CA THR A 469 -7.62 6.81 -12.99
C THR A 469 -8.19 5.42 -13.32
N VAL A 470 -8.82 4.79 -12.33
CA VAL A 470 -9.57 3.53 -12.48
C VAL A 470 -10.80 3.77 -13.36
N GLY A 471 -11.27 2.74 -14.07
CA GLY A 471 -12.36 2.85 -15.04
C GLY A 471 -11.88 3.36 -16.39
N ASP A 472 -11.05 4.41 -16.42
CA ASP A 472 -10.37 4.87 -17.64
C ASP A 472 -9.09 4.10 -17.95
N ASN A 473 -8.49 3.48 -16.93
CA ASN A 473 -7.27 2.71 -17.01
C ASN A 473 -6.08 3.51 -17.59
N LYS A 474 -5.95 4.77 -17.14
CA LYS A 474 -4.95 5.73 -17.64
C LYS A 474 -4.13 6.35 -16.51
N TRP A 475 -2.83 6.50 -16.75
CA TRP A 475 -1.98 7.39 -15.97
C TRP A 475 -2.19 8.84 -16.40
N LYS A 476 -2.36 9.73 -15.43
CA LYS A 476 -2.48 11.18 -15.58
C LYS A 476 -1.41 11.88 -14.74
N THR A 477 -1.21 13.16 -15.02
CA THR A 477 -0.27 14.01 -14.29
C THR A 477 -0.94 15.25 -13.70
N SER A 478 -0.39 15.79 -12.61
CA SER A 478 -0.86 17.03 -11.97
C SER A 478 0.27 17.79 -11.28
N THR A 479 0.13 19.11 -11.24
CA THR A 479 1.05 20.03 -10.54
C THR A 479 1.01 19.88 -9.02
N ASN A 480 -0.07 19.33 -8.46
CA ASN A 480 -0.24 19.12 -7.03
C ASN A 480 -1.20 17.96 -6.69
N TRP A 481 -1.18 17.55 -5.42
CA TRP A 481 -2.24 16.77 -4.78
C TRP A 481 -2.75 17.52 -3.54
N PRO A 482 -4.08 17.77 -3.40
CA PRO A 482 -5.16 17.48 -4.34
C PRO A 482 -4.92 18.15 -5.71
N ILE A 483 -5.53 17.58 -6.77
CA ILE A 483 -5.38 18.10 -8.12
C ILE A 483 -6.15 19.43 -8.28
N ASN A 484 -5.69 20.32 -9.17
CA ASN A 484 -6.23 21.68 -9.27
C ASN A 484 -7.46 21.82 -10.19
N ASN A 485 -7.62 20.93 -11.17
CA ASN A 485 -8.66 21.04 -12.20
C ASN A 485 -9.91 20.25 -11.82
N THR A 486 -10.46 20.53 -10.64
CA THR A 486 -11.69 19.89 -10.15
C THR A 486 -12.72 20.92 -9.73
N ILE A 487 -13.98 20.49 -9.75
CA ILE A 487 -15.07 21.15 -9.04
C ILE A 487 -15.64 20.22 -7.99
N THR A 488 -15.89 20.78 -6.81
CA THR A 488 -16.65 20.09 -5.78
C THR A 488 -18.10 19.91 -6.24
N LYS A 489 -18.54 18.66 -6.40
CA LYS A 489 -19.95 18.30 -6.60
C LYS A 489 -20.52 17.78 -5.29
N THR A 490 -21.75 18.20 -4.98
CA THR A 490 -22.49 17.74 -3.80
C THR A 490 -23.77 17.05 -4.24
N LEU A 491 -24.07 15.89 -3.66
CA LEU A 491 -25.33 15.16 -3.84
C LEU A 491 -25.95 14.90 -2.48
N TYR A 492 -27.24 15.19 -2.34
CA TYR A 492 -28.00 15.01 -1.10
C TYR A 492 -28.65 13.63 -1.05
N LEU A 493 -28.76 13.07 0.14
CA LEU A 493 -29.53 11.86 0.40
C LEU A 493 -31.02 12.20 0.31
N ASN A 494 -31.81 11.29 -0.25
CA ASN A 494 -33.26 11.39 -0.28
C ASN A 494 -33.90 10.00 -0.38
N SER A 495 -35.11 9.83 0.15
CA SER A 495 -35.90 8.59 0.07
C SER A 495 -37.38 8.90 0.41
N ASN A 496 -38.29 7.96 0.16
CA ASN A 496 -39.63 7.96 0.76
C ASN A 496 -39.69 6.99 1.95
N LYS A 497 -38.65 7.02 2.81
CA LYS A 497 -38.45 6.17 4.00
C LYS A 497 -38.17 4.70 3.72
N ASP A 498 -37.68 4.36 2.54
CA ASP A 498 -37.31 2.98 2.19
C ASP A 498 -35.91 2.89 1.59
N ALA A 499 -34.91 3.57 2.18
CA ALA A 499 -33.52 3.42 1.72
C ALA A 499 -32.85 2.10 2.15
N LYS A 500 -33.54 1.21 2.87
CA LYS A 500 -32.97 -0.08 3.29
C LYS A 500 -32.72 -0.96 2.07
N THR A 501 -31.56 -1.61 2.07
CA THR A 501 -31.09 -2.50 1.01
C THR A 501 -30.88 -1.82 -0.35
N SER A 502 -30.18 -2.49 -1.26
CA SER A 502 -29.99 -2.06 -2.65
C SER A 502 -31.28 -2.04 -3.47
N LEU A 503 -32.37 -2.64 -2.98
CA LEU A 503 -33.69 -2.64 -3.63
C LEU A 503 -34.58 -1.47 -3.16
N GLY A 504 -34.12 -0.71 -2.17
CA GLY A 504 -34.82 0.44 -1.63
C GLY A 504 -34.94 1.64 -2.58
N ASP A 505 -35.65 2.66 -2.11
CA ASP A 505 -35.92 3.90 -2.84
C ASP A 505 -34.95 5.04 -2.52
N GLY A 506 -33.87 4.77 -1.79
CA GLY A 506 -32.81 5.73 -1.49
C GLY A 506 -32.11 6.25 -2.75
N ARG A 507 -31.99 7.57 -2.87
CA ARG A 507 -31.39 8.28 -4.01
C ARG A 507 -30.36 9.31 -3.58
N LEU A 508 -29.39 9.53 -4.45
CA LEU A 508 -28.48 10.67 -4.41
C LEU A 508 -28.93 11.71 -5.45
N VAL A 509 -29.29 12.91 -4.99
CA VAL A 509 -29.92 13.96 -5.80
C VAL A 509 -29.18 15.29 -5.73
N GLU A 510 -29.25 16.12 -6.77
CA GLU A 510 -28.51 17.40 -6.81
C GLU A 510 -29.12 18.48 -5.92
N GLU A 511 -30.44 18.43 -5.70
CA GLU A 511 -31.16 19.37 -4.85
C GLU A 511 -31.61 18.71 -3.56
N CYS A 512 -31.55 19.48 -2.47
CA CYS A 512 -32.07 19.04 -1.19
C CYS A 512 -33.62 19.04 -1.23
N LEU A 513 -34.22 17.85 -1.17
CA LEU A 513 -35.66 17.63 -1.32
C LEU A 513 -36.41 17.71 0.03
N ASN A 514 -37.49 16.95 0.18
CA ASN A 514 -38.36 16.98 1.35
C ASN A 514 -37.69 16.36 2.57
N ASP A 515 -38.06 16.82 3.76
CA ASP A 515 -37.58 16.25 5.02
C ASP A 515 -38.06 14.80 5.18
N GLY A 516 -37.12 13.94 5.57
CA GLY A 516 -37.34 12.51 5.73
C GLY A 516 -36.26 11.87 6.59
N TYR A 517 -36.41 10.56 6.80
CA TYR A 517 -35.42 9.76 7.49
C TYR A 517 -35.53 8.29 7.07
N ASP A 518 -34.43 7.56 7.24
CA ASP A 518 -34.34 6.12 7.05
C ASP A 518 -33.73 5.49 8.30
N ALA A 519 -34.33 4.42 8.81
CA ALA A 519 -33.90 3.77 10.04
C ALA A 519 -33.56 2.30 9.80
N PHE A 520 -32.59 1.79 10.55
CA PHE A 520 -32.18 0.40 10.54
C PHE A 520 -31.76 -0.08 11.93
N ASN A 521 -31.80 -1.39 12.14
CA ASN A 521 -31.38 -2.00 13.41
C ASN A 521 -29.99 -2.62 13.25
N TYR A 522 -29.02 -2.12 14.01
CA TYR A 522 -27.70 -2.72 14.11
C TYR A 522 -27.64 -3.71 15.28
N ASN A 523 -27.46 -4.98 14.97
CA ASN A 523 -27.22 -6.04 15.95
C ASN A 523 -25.74 -6.48 15.92
N PRO A 524 -24.96 -6.27 17.00
CA PRO A 524 -23.55 -6.67 17.06
C PRO A 524 -23.27 -8.17 16.88
N ASP A 525 -24.26 -9.05 17.09
CA ASP A 525 -24.16 -10.49 16.81
C ASP A 525 -24.23 -10.85 15.32
N ASN A 526 -24.78 -9.95 14.50
CA ASN A 526 -24.88 -10.13 13.07
C ASN A 526 -24.34 -8.86 12.38
N PRO A 527 -23.05 -8.54 12.51
CA PRO A 527 -22.47 -7.35 11.89
C PRO A 527 -22.38 -7.51 10.37
N ALA A 528 -22.55 -6.42 9.64
CA ALA A 528 -22.28 -6.36 8.22
C ALA A 528 -20.80 -6.67 7.94
N PRO A 529 -20.48 -7.51 6.95
CA PRO A 529 -19.11 -7.89 6.65
C PRO A 529 -18.34 -6.82 5.88
N HIS A 530 -17.03 -6.80 6.06
CA HIS A 530 -16.06 -6.25 5.12
C HIS A 530 -15.46 -7.42 4.33
N ILE A 531 -15.56 -7.38 3.00
CA ILE A 531 -15.21 -8.51 2.12
C ILE A 531 -13.68 -8.56 1.92
N ILE A 532 -12.99 -9.26 2.82
CA ILE A 532 -11.55 -9.53 2.78
C ILE A 532 -11.25 -10.91 3.37
N ASP A 533 -10.08 -11.46 3.04
CA ASP A 533 -9.46 -12.56 3.78
C ASP A 533 -8.44 -11.98 4.77
N MET A 534 -8.65 -12.26 6.05
CA MET A 534 -7.74 -11.87 7.13
C MET A 534 -6.32 -12.43 6.93
N SER A 535 -6.19 -13.62 6.35
CA SER A 535 -4.89 -14.27 6.11
C SER A 535 -4.10 -13.61 4.97
N GLU A 536 -4.77 -12.95 4.03
CA GLU A 536 -4.10 -12.20 2.97
C GLU A 536 -3.46 -10.91 3.49
N ASN A 537 -3.95 -10.38 4.62
CA ASN A 537 -3.51 -9.12 5.21
C ASN A 537 -3.60 -7.98 4.16
N GLU A 538 -4.76 -7.88 3.51
CA GLU A 538 -5.15 -6.84 2.54
C GLU A 538 -6.57 -6.34 2.92
N ILE A 539 -6.67 -5.21 3.61
CA ILE A 539 -7.93 -4.65 4.14
C ILE A 539 -8.66 -3.71 3.16
N ALA A 540 -7.98 -3.20 2.13
CA ALA A 540 -8.54 -2.20 1.22
C ALA A 540 -9.08 -2.75 -0.12
N SER A 541 -9.02 -4.07 -0.34
CA SER A 541 -9.39 -4.76 -1.60
C SER A 541 -10.79 -4.39 -2.17
N PRO A 542 -10.95 -4.18 -3.49
CA PRO A 542 -12.22 -3.88 -4.15
C PRO A 542 -13.14 -5.11 -4.27
N GLY A 543 -13.90 -5.40 -3.21
CA GLY A 543 -14.91 -6.46 -3.23
C GLY A 543 -16.22 -6.05 -3.92
N ASN A 544 -16.99 -7.04 -4.39
CA ASN A 544 -18.34 -6.85 -4.92
C ASN A 544 -19.38 -6.97 -3.81
N TYR A 545 -20.06 -5.87 -3.50
CA TYR A 545 -20.95 -5.71 -2.35
C TYR A 545 -22.42 -6.02 -2.65
N VAL A 546 -22.75 -6.53 -3.84
CA VAL A 546 -24.14 -6.79 -4.27
C VAL A 546 -24.97 -7.58 -3.25
N ASP A 547 -24.38 -8.60 -2.61
CA ASP A 547 -25.07 -9.43 -1.63
C ASP A 547 -25.11 -8.80 -0.23
N VAL A 548 -24.03 -8.10 0.15
CA VAL A 548 -23.96 -7.39 1.44
C VAL A 548 -25.01 -6.28 1.49
N GLU A 549 -25.18 -5.54 0.39
CA GLU A 549 -26.15 -4.45 0.26
C GLU A 549 -27.61 -4.92 0.25
N LYS A 550 -27.90 -6.22 0.33
CA LYS A 550 -29.27 -6.74 0.51
C LYS A 550 -29.70 -6.82 1.98
N ARG A 551 -28.80 -6.54 2.92
CA ARG A 551 -29.10 -6.61 4.35
C ARG A 551 -29.96 -5.43 4.81
N ASP A 552 -30.90 -5.69 5.71
CA ASP A 552 -31.79 -4.69 6.31
C ASP A 552 -31.08 -3.66 7.21
N ASP A 553 -29.84 -3.94 7.62
CA ASP A 553 -28.99 -3.04 8.42
C ASP A 553 -28.05 -2.17 7.57
N ILE A 554 -28.34 -2.05 6.26
CA ILE A 554 -27.61 -1.20 5.32
C ILE A 554 -28.60 -0.31 4.58
N LEU A 555 -28.33 0.99 4.60
CA LEU A 555 -29.04 1.99 3.82
C LEU A 555 -28.26 2.29 2.54
N CYS A 556 -28.92 2.21 1.38
CA CYS A 556 -28.33 2.43 0.07
C CYS A 556 -28.95 3.67 -0.60
N TYR A 557 -28.11 4.64 -0.96
CA TYR A 557 -28.49 5.82 -1.74
C TYR A 557 -27.76 5.80 -3.07
N THR A 558 -28.51 5.72 -4.17
CA THR A 558 -27.92 5.52 -5.51
C THR A 558 -28.30 6.67 -6.44
N THR A 559 -27.37 7.12 -7.28
CA THR A 559 -27.69 8.08 -8.34
C THR A 559 -28.58 7.43 -9.41
N GLU A 560 -29.16 8.25 -10.29
CA GLU A 560 -29.54 7.74 -11.61
C GLU A 560 -28.30 7.28 -12.38
N ALA A 561 -28.52 6.44 -13.40
CA ALA A 561 -27.43 6.01 -14.27
C ALA A 561 -26.80 7.21 -14.97
N PHE A 562 -25.47 7.29 -14.95
CA PHE A 562 -24.74 8.39 -15.55
C PHE A 562 -24.94 8.40 -17.07
N LYS A 563 -25.32 9.57 -17.61
CA LYS A 563 -25.53 9.77 -19.05
C LYS A 563 -24.22 10.06 -19.80
N GLU A 564 -23.23 10.55 -19.07
CA GLU A 564 -21.89 10.89 -19.52
C GLU A 564 -20.89 10.33 -18.50
N GLU A 565 -19.66 10.03 -18.92
CA GLU A 565 -18.64 9.57 -17.98
C GLU A 565 -18.35 10.66 -16.93
N MET A 566 -18.15 10.25 -15.68
CA MET A 566 -17.81 11.17 -14.59
C MET A 566 -16.55 10.67 -13.90
N THR A 567 -15.49 11.46 -13.94
CA THR A 567 -14.26 11.18 -13.20
C THR A 567 -14.28 11.90 -11.85
N ILE A 568 -14.12 11.15 -10.77
CA ILE A 568 -13.87 11.71 -9.44
C ILE A 568 -12.42 11.45 -9.03
N THR A 569 -11.76 12.44 -8.41
CA THR A 569 -10.37 12.30 -7.95
C THR A 569 -10.14 13.00 -6.61
N GLY A 570 -9.85 12.22 -5.58
CA GLY A 570 -9.65 12.68 -4.21
C GLY A 570 -10.43 11.82 -3.21
N CYS A 571 -10.61 12.32 -1.99
CA CYS A 571 -11.47 11.67 -1.00
C CYS A 571 -12.94 12.10 -1.17
N VAL A 572 -13.86 11.22 -0.80
CA VAL A 572 -15.28 11.56 -0.66
C VAL A 572 -15.56 11.95 0.78
N VAL A 573 -16.30 13.04 0.97
CA VAL A 573 -16.73 13.51 2.28
C VAL A 573 -18.22 13.25 2.41
N VAL A 574 -18.61 12.47 3.41
CA VAL A 574 -20.02 12.17 3.73
C VAL A 574 -20.39 12.98 4.96
N ASN A 575 -21.29 13.94 4.80
CA ASN A 575 -21.86 14.71 5.90
C ASN A 575 -23.28 14.22 6.14
N PHE A 576 -23.59 13.74 7.33
CA PHE A 576 -24.92 13.22 7.60
C PHE A 576 -25.40 13.57 9.00
N PHE A 577 -26.72 13.61 9.15
CA PHE A 577 -27.40 13.83 10.41
C PHE A 577 -28.01 12.52 10.85
N ALA A 578 -27.73 12.11 12.08
CA ALA A 578 -28.19 10.83 12.58
C ALA A 578 -28.53 10.87 14.07
N SER A 579 -29.39 9.95 14.48
CA SER A 579 -29.67 9.64 15.88
C SER A 579 -29.52 8.14 16.11
N SER A 580 -29.42 7.76 17.38
CA SER A 580 -29.37 6.36 17.81
C SER A 580 -30.20 6.18 19.07
N SER A 581 -30.73 4.97 19.25
CA SER A 581 -31.25 4.51 20.53
C SER A 581 -30.15 4.19 21.54
N ALA A 582 -28.92 3.95 21.08
CA ALA A 582 -27.75 3.69 21.92
C ALA A 582 -26.97 4.97 22.25
N LYS A 583 -26.17 4.90 23.32
CA LYS A 583 -25.26 5.99 23.72
C LYS A 583 -24.03 6.12 22.83
N ASP A 584 -23.68 5.05 22.13
CA ASP A 584 -22.55 4.99 21.20
C ASP A 584 -22.79 3.88 20.17
N THR A 585 -22.24 4.05 18.97
CA THR A 585 -22.29 3.11 17.84
C THR A 585 -21.18 3.50 16.86
N ASP A 586 -20.85 2.61 15.93
CA ASP A 586 -20.03 3.00 14.78
C ASP A 586 -20.92 3.42 13.61
N TRP A 587 -20.36 4.27 12.76
CA TRP A 587 -20.88 4.61 11.43
C TRP A 587 -19.84 4.22 10.39
N VAL A 588 -20.27 3.44 9.41
CA VAL A 588 -19.46 3.02 8.26
C VAL A 588 -20.13 3.51 7.00
N VAL A 589 -19.35 4.16 6.15
CA VAL A 589 -19.77 4.58 4.81
C VAL A 589 -18.95 3.86 3.76
N ARG A 590 -19.58 3.48 2.66
CA ARG A 590 -18.92 2.86 1.51
C ARG A 590 -19.45 3.47 0.23
N LEU A 591 -18.53 3.85 -0.66
CA LEU A 591 -18.86 4.24 -2.02
C LEU A 591 -18.57 3.07 -2.96
N THR A 592 -19.52 2.74 -3.84
CA THR A 592 -19.36 1.72 -4.86
C THR A 592 -19.70 2.25 -6.26
N ASP A 593 -19.06 1.66 -7.27
CA ASP A 593 -19.44 1.77 -8.68
C ASP A 593 -20.37 0.60 -9.02
N VAL A 594 -21.62 0.93 -9.38
CA VAL A 594 -22.63 -0.06 -9.76
C VAL A 594 -22.71 -0.13 -11.27
N ASP A 595 -22.31 -1.26 -11.85
CA ASP A 595 -22.34 -1.47 -13.30
C ASP A 595 -23.75 -1.79 -13.84
N LYS A 596 -23.86 -2.06 -15.14
CA LYS A 596 -25.13 -2.32 -15.82
C LYS A 596 -25.70 -3.69 -15.49
N GLU A 597 -24.82 -4.61 -15.12
CA GLU A 597 -25.10 -5.98 -14.70
C GLU A 597 -25.56 -6.03 -13.22
N GLY A 598 -25.30 -4.97 -12.46
CA GLY A 598 -25.69 -4.80 -11.07
C GLY A 598 -24.61 -5.17 -10.05
N ASN A 599 -23.38 -5.44 -10.49
CA ASN A 599 -22.23 -5.60 -9.59
C ASN A 599 -21.98 -4.27 -8.87
N SER A 600 -21.62 -4.33 -7.58
CA SER A 600 -21.42 -3.15 -6.74
C SER A 600 -19.99 -3.15 -6.22
N THR A 601 -19.06 -2.64 -7.02
CA THR A 601 -17.62 -2.73 -6.73
C THR A 601 -17.20 -1.63 -5.76
N LYS A 602 -16.58 -2.00 -4.63
CA LYS A 602 -16.05 -1.02 -3.66
C LYS A 602 -14.98 -0.13 -4.29
N LEU A 603 -15.18 1.17 -4.13
CA LEU A 603 -14.19 2.19 -4.45
C LEU A 603 -13.44 2.63 -3.18
N VAL A 604 -14.17 3.15 -2.20
CA VAL A 604 -13.61 3.73 -0.97
C VAL A 604 -14.55 3.51 0.21
N ASP A 605 -13.99 3.54 1.42
CA ASP A 605 -14.74 3.43 2.67
C ASP A 605 -14.24 4.43 3.71
N GLY A 606 -15.05 4.62 4.76
CA GLY A 606 -14.71 5.38 5.94
C GLY A 606 -15.48 4.89 7.16
N VAL A 607 -14.92 5.11 8.33
CA VAL A 607 -15.50 4.73 9.62
C VAL A 607 -15.38 5.87 10.61
N LEU A 608 -16.35 5.99 11.51
CA LEU A 608 -16.31 6.89 12.65
C LEU A 608 -17.13 6.31 13.80
N CYS A 609 -16.51 6.16 14.96
CA CYS A 609 -17.20 5.86 16.21
C CYS A 609 -17.92 7.14 16.71
N ALA A 610 -19.21 7.02 17.03
CA ALA A 610 -20.10 8.17 17.18
C ALA A 610 -19.69 9.12 18.31
N LYS A 611 -19.12 8.59 19.40
CA LYS A 611 -18.57 9.43 20.49
C LYS A 611 -17.45 10.37 20.05
N TYR A 612 -16.77 10.11 18.94
CA TYR A 612 -15.70 10.94 18.41
C TYR A 612 -16.12 11.88 17.26
N ARG A 613 -17.43 12.12 17.10
CA ARG A 613 -17.97 13.03 16.06
C ARG A 613 -17.34 14.43 16.04
N ASN A 614 -16.89 14.92 17.19
CA ASN A 614 -16.32 16.27 17.34
C ASN A 614 -14.79 16.24 17.41
N ASN A 615 -14.21 15.31 18.17
CA ASN A 615 -12.77 15.15 18.34
C ASN A 615 -12.46 13.75 18.90
N PHE A 616 -11.19 13.34 18.81
CA PHE A 616 -10.74 12.01 19.27
C PHE A 616 -10.17 11.98 20.70
N THR A 617 -9.96 13.15 21.33
CA THR A 617 -9.32 13.28 22.66
C THR A 617 -10.33 13.23 23.80
N GLU A 618 -11.53 13.75 23.58
CA GLU A 618 -12.61 13.90 24.55
C GLU A 618 -13.89 13.25 23.98
N PRO A 619 -14.17 11.98 24.32
CA PRO A 619 -15.35 11.29 23.82
C PRO A 619 -16.64 11.92 24.37
N GLU A 620 -17.61 12.15 23.49
CA GLU A 620 -18.93 12.67 23.86
C GLU A 620 -20.02 11.65 23.50
N PHE A 621 -20.62 11.00 24.49
CA PHE A 621 -21.71 10.05 24.23
C PHE A 621 -22.98 10.73 23.68
N MET A 622 -23.75 9.98 22.91
CA MET A 622 -25.04 10.41 22.38
C MET A 622 -26.13 10.33 23.46
N GLU A 623 -27.16 11.14 23.27
CA GLU A 623 -28.43 11.06 23.98
C GLU A 623 -29.42 10.35 23.07
N GLU A 624 -30.24 9.47 23.64
CA GLU A 624 -31.22 8.67 22.90
C GLU A 624 -32.14 9.56 22.04
N GLY A 625 -32.22 9.26 20.74
CA GLY A 625 -33.09 9.95 19.78
C GLY A 625 -32.69 11.38 19.41
N LYS A 626 -31.67 11.98 20.05
CA LYS A 626 -31.16 13.31 19.68
C LYS A 626 -30.38 13.23 18.37
N VAL A 627 -30.62 14.19 17.48
CA VAL A 627 -29.97 14.27 16.17
C VAL A 627 -28.61 14.96 16.29
N TYR A 628 -27.57 14.33 15.74
CA TYR A 628 -26.20 14.83 15.69
C TYR A 628 -25.72 14.89 14.25
N LYS A 629 -24.79 15.81 13.96
CA LYS A 629 -24.07 15.86 12.69
C LYS A 629 -22.80 15.01 12.79
N PHE A 630 -22.55 14.23 11.74
CA PHE A 630 -21.35 13.43 11.55
C PHE A 630 -20.70 13.78 10.22
N THR A 631 -19.38 13.70 10.17
CA THR A 631 -18.60 13.88 8.94
C THR A 631 -17.57 12.77 8.85
N ILE A 632 -17.61 11.99 7.76
CA ILE A 632 -16.64 10.93 7.47
C ILE A 632 -15.92 11.27 6.17
N LYS A 633 -14.59 11.24 6.21
CA LYS A 633 -13.74 11.30 5.02
C LYS A 633 -13.28 9.90 4.66
N THR A 634 -13.46 9.50 3.41
CA THR A 634 -13.00 8.21 2.93
C THR A 634 -11.50 8.22 2.59
N THR A 635 -10.95 7.06 2.22
CA THR A 635 -9.72 7.00 1.42
C THR A 635 -9.86 7.79 0.12
N ASN A 636 -8.73 8.12 -0.51
CA ASN A 636 -8.71 8.75 -1.82
C ASN A 636 -8.82 7.71 -2.93
N ILE A 637 -9.43 8.11 -4.04
CA ILE A 637 -9.42 7.35 -5.29
C ILE A 637 -9.43 8.31 -6.48
N SER A 638 -8.96 7.83 -7.64
CA SER A 638 -9.31 8.40 -8.94
C SER A 638 -10.08 7.34 -9.72
N ASN A 639 -11.37 7.59 -10.01
CA ASN A 639 -12.25 6.64 -10.70
C ASN A 639 -13.15 7.35 -11.72
N THR A 640 -13.31 6.75 -12.89
CA THR A 640 -14.29 7.16 -13.90
C THR A 640 -15.49 6.23 -13.86
N PHE A 641 -16.64 6.75 -13.43
CA PHE A 641 -17.93 6.08 -13.60
C PHE A 641 -18.31 6.07 -15.08
N LYS A 642 -18.54 4.89 -15.64
CA LYS A 642 -18.89 4.73 -17.06
C LYS A 642 -20.34 5.11 -17.34
N VAL A 643 -20.63 5.43 -18.60
CA VAL A 643 -22.01 5.67 -19.07
C VAL A 643 -22.88 4.44 -18.76
N GLY A 644 -23.97 4.66 -18.03
CA GLY A 644 -24.89 3.64 -17.56
C GLY A 644 -24.58 3.07 -16.17
N ASN A 645 -23.39 3.31 -15.64
CA ASN A 645 -23.07 2.98 -14.24
C ASN A 645 -23.76 3.96 -13.28
N LYS A 646 -23.78 3.62 -12.00
CA LYS A 646 -24.32 4.45 -10.93
C LYS A 646 -23.31 4.57 -9.80
N MET A 647 -23.33 5.72 -9.13
CA MET A 647 -22.66 5.89 -7.86
C MET A 647 -23.62 5.47 -6.74
N ARG A 648 -23.17 4.60 -5.84
CA ARG A 648 -23.93 4.20 -4.65
C ARG A 648 -23.15 4.52 -3.39
N LEU A 649 -23.83 5.16 -2.44
CA LEU A 649 -23.41 5.28 -1.05
C LEU A 649 -24.18 4.28 -0.21
N SER A 650 -23.45 3.45 0.52
CA SER A 650 -24.01 2.53 1.51
C SER A 650 -23.60 3.01 2.92
N ILE A 651 -24.57 3.12 3.84
CA ILE A 651 -24.37 3.50 5.24
C ILE A 651 -24.82 2.36 6.14
N THR A 652 -23.97 1.97 7.09
CA THR A 652 -24.26 0.95 8.10
C THR A 652 -23.50 1.26 9.39
N SER A 653 -23.58 0.38 10.39
CA SER A 653 -22.92 0.54 11.70
C SER A 653 -21.90 -0.55 12.02
N SER A 654 -21.46 -1.31 11.00
CA SER A 654 -20.40 -2.30 11.18
C SER A 654 -19.68 -2.64 9.88
N ALA A 655 -18.46 -3.15 10.03
CA ALA A 655 -17.65 -3.71 8.95
C ALA A 655 -16.76 -4.80 9.54
N LYS A 656 -17.35 -5.98 9.83
CA LYS A 656 -16.64 -7.14 10.40
C LYS A 656 -15.42 -7.47 9.52
N ASN A 657 -14.32 -7.88 10.15
CA ASN A 657 -13.00 -8.12 9.54
C ASN A 657 -12.20 -6.84 9.25
N PHE A 658 -12.84 -5.68 9.10
CA PHE A 658 -12.13 -4.39 9.09
C PHE A 658 -12.00 -3.79 10.50
N ILE A 659 -13.12 -3.64 11.20
CA ILE A 659 -13.19 -3.16 12.60
C ILE A 659 -13.79 -4.24 13.50
N PHE A 660 -13.41 -4.23 14.78
CA PHE A 660 -14.14 -4.99 15.78
C PHE A 660 -15.57 -4.43 15.92
N PRO A 661 -16.63 -5.26 15.80
CA PRO A 661 -18.00 -4.79 15.93
C PRO A 661 -18.24 -4.05 17.25
N HIS A 662 -18.89 -2.89 17.17
CA HIS A 662 -19.21 -2.05 18.32
C HIS A 662 -20.39 -2.66 19.10
N SER A 663 -20.28 -2.80 20.43
CA SER A 663 -21.35 -3.44 21.24
C SER A 663 -22.59 -2.58 21.48
N ASN A 664 -22.57 -1.33 21.06
CA ASN A 664 -23.56 -0.28 21.37
C ASN A 664 -23.67 0.06 22.87
N THR A 665 -22.68 -0.37 23.66
CA THR A 665 -22.54 -0.02 25.07
C THR A 665 -21.37 0.94 25.28
N LEU A 666 -21.23 1.49 26.49
CA LEU A 666 -20.12 2.39 26.85
C LEU A 666 -18.74 1.72 26.76
N ASN A 667 -18.68 0.38 26.80
CA ASN A 667 -17.43 -0.37 26.66
C ASN A 667 -17.01 -0.57 25.18
N GLY A 668 -17.88 -0.20 24.24
CA GLY A 668 -17.61 -0.21 22.80
C GLY A 668 -17.25 -1.59 22.27
N TYR A 669 -16.22 -1.68 21.43
CA TYR A 669 -15.77 -2.93 20.82
C TYR A 669 -15.23 -3.98 21.80
N ASP A 670 -14.95 -3.65 23.07
CA ASP A 670 -14.33 -4.56 24.05
C ASP A 670 -15.34 -5.23 25.00
N SER A 671 -16.63 -4.88 24.88
CA SER A 671 -17.68 -5.37 25.78
C SER A 671 -18.02 -6.86 25.57
N ASN A 672 -18.35 -7.56 26.67
CA ASN A 672 -18.97 -8.90 26.63
C ASN A 672 -20.50 -8.84 26.47
N GLU A 673 -21.08 -7.66 26.67
CA GLU A 673 -22.52 -7.40 26.56
C GLU A 673 -22.75 -6.44 25.40
N TYR A 674 -23.83 -6.64 24.66
CA TYR A 674 -24.24 -5.75 23.57
C TYR A 674 -25.74 -5.52 23.58
N ILE A 675 -26.15 -4.44 22.92
CA ILE A 675 -27.56 -4.14 22.67
C ILE A 675 -27.76 -3.88 21.18
N THR A 676 -28.92 -4.24 20.65
CA THR A 676 -29.34 -3.80 19.31
C THR A 676 -29.63 -2.31 19.35
N ALA A 677 -29.04 -1.54 18.44
CA ALA A 677 -29.30 -0.11 18.29
C ALA A 677 -30.18 0.13 17.05
N GLU A 678 -31.34 0.75 17.25
CA GLU A 678 -32.05 1.46 16.19
C GLU A 678 -31.27 2.75 15.86
N ASN A 679 -30.79 2.83 14.62
CA ASN A 679 -30.01 3.94 14.08
C ASN A 679 -30.79 4.60 12.94
N THR A 680 -30.87 5.94 12.96
CA THR A 680 -31.66 6.70 11.99
C THR A 680 -30.82 7.76 11.29
N ILE A 681 -30.88 7.81 9.96
CA ILE A 681 -30.28 8.86 9.13
C ILE A 681 -31.38 9.82 8.69
N TYR A 682 -31.20 11.11 8.94
CA TYR A 682 -32.14 12.17 8.54
C TYR A 682 -31.67 12.83 7.26
N HIS A 683 -32.60 13.23 6.40
CA HIS A 683 -32.34 13.95 5.16
C HIS A 683 -33.40 15.03 4.88
N GLY A 684 -33.13 15.90 3.92
CA GLY A 684 -33.98 17.04 3.56
C GLY A 684 -33.47 18.39 4.06
N LYS A 685 -34.30 19.43 3.95
CA LYS A 685 -33.93 20.83 4.16
C LYS A 685 -33.51 21.14 5.60
N GLU A 686 -34.16 20.49 6.57
CA GLU A 686 -33.78 20.63 7.98
C GLU A 686 -32.44 19.94 8.27
N PHE A 687 -32.23 18.75 7.67
CA PHE A 687 -31.07 17.91 7.87
C PHE A 687 -30.41 17.56 6.53
N PRO A 688 -29.60 18.46 5.94
CA PRO A 688 -29.09 18.28 4.57
C PRO A 688 -27.93 17.28 4.50
N SER A 689 -28.21 16.01 4.80
CA SER A 689 -27.25 14.90 4.64
C SER A 689 -26.85 14.77 3.18
N ASN A 690 -25.54 14.71 2.92
CA ASN A 690 -24.96 14.76 1.59
C ASN A 690 -23.63 14.02 1.50
N ILE A 691 -23.23 13.77 0.25
CA ILE A 691 -21.86 13.46 -0.12
C ILE A 691 -21.31 14.60 -0.96
N SER A 692 -20.03 14.91 -0.77
CA SER A 692 -19.28 15.84 -1.61
C SER A 692 -17.98 15.22 -2.07
N PHE A 693 -17.64 15.43 -3.34
CA PHE A 693 -16.48 14.87 -4.00
C PHE A 693 -15.99 15.78 -5.13
N GLU A 694 -14.72 15.62 -5.50
CA GLU A 694 -14.07 16.41 -6.54
C GLU A 694 -14.24 15.74 -7.90
N VAL A 695 -14.92 16.42 -8.83
CA VAL A 695 -15.10 15.98 -10.23
C VAL A 695 -14.04 16.65 -11.09
N GLU A 696 -13.28 15.86 -11.84
CA GLU A 696 -12.32 16.40 -12.81
C GLU A 696 -13.07 17.15 -13.93
N ILE A 697 -12.52 18.29 -14.32
CA ILE A 697 -12.97 19.03 -15.51
C ILE A 697 -11.91 18.84 -16.59
N ASP A 698 -12.36 18.54 -17.81
CA ASP A 698 -11.48 18.52 -18.98
C ASP A 698 -10.77 19.89 -19.11
N SER A 699 -9.44 19.85 -19.07
CA SER A 699 -8.57 21.02 -19.18
C SER A 699 -8.57 21.64 -20.57
#